data_AF-A0A267FJJ0-F1
#
_entry.id   AF-A0A267FJJ0-F1
#
_cell.length_a   1.000
_cell.length_b   1.000
_cell.length_c   1.000
_cell.angle_alpha   90.00
_cell.angle_beta   90.00
_cell.angle_gamma   90.00
#
_symmetry.space_group_name_H-M   'P 1'
#
loop_
_entity.id
_entity.type
_entity.pdbx_description
1 polymer ?
#
loop_
_entity_poly.entity_id
_entity_poly.type
_entity_poly.pdbx_seq_one_letter_code
_entity_poly.pdbx_strand_id
1 'polypeptide(L)'
;MELLQTVCVVTQQKQTVGDGDRLQLAMRTALADVQLICSRLGLTCRKVEYSHLEYGSTKALQDFFNSDVAIVDMTIKAQRLTLLHQMKVRTSMGLLGNVALLWHSGAEDTESVRSMLSESDRLVAYTVAAASPTGSVGTGPSGRRHCIVLPDGAGGGGGRLYGRLKRLVKEQRRSALARRQAAYLAEVRAALNQRMRPGELRARLAGMRERLDDPDLLSTEVLLTTLLAYRKAQDYSGMVTLIEHVGEQYNSSEGVQYYYAFALNRRNLPGDRQRALQVASAALEAADRPVPSLLALLGRIYKDLFTDSDCQDKETLSLSLHWYRQAFQAQPNEFSGINLATMLLAAGEGESQELQHVAMVINGMLGRRGSVETLTDYWLVASFFEVSVLTENYPKACQAAACMHRLEPPLWHLRLTLDKVALIHRFRQPKPTRLFTFWLDYFREMAADSPSLDDEAEEESLVELEAAPTAEFLALLAETESDEWPVRVLVRRGWLSVHGVSESIEVATESSSDVDAKSGGQFRLNLSEDQVRQVCLAQRHRRAAFVFTLCDDLRLLFSNRPARSAFYAAVAAHLPGVARGAEPGLRSGGFEPVLNFDYELTPSGQRRELGRGSFGIVYSAIELKRQMKIAVKEISEDRVPHVQALHEEIRLQSRLHHRNIVGLLGSVSEAGVVKIFMEQVPGGSLTALIKRVGALREDTTAHYSHQILQGLHYLHENRIVHRRHQVGQYPC
;
A
#
# COMPACT_ATOMS: atom_id res chain seq x y z
N MET A 1 -0.61 -34.14 -10.55
CA MET A 1 -2.03 -34.21 -10.14
C MET A 1 -2.08 -34.57 -8.66
N GLU A 2 -2.16 -33.60 -7.75
CA GLU A 2 -2.57 -33.85 -6.37
C GLU A 2 -3.76 -32.93 -6.06
N LEU A 3 -4.91 -33.35 -6.58
CA LEU A 3 -6.24 -32.88 -6.20
C LEU A 3 -6.49 -33.30 -4.73
N LEU A 4 -7.42 -32.65 -4.02
CA LEU A 4 -7.87 -33.11 -2.70
C LEU A 4 -8.43 -34.54 -2.81
N GLN A 5 -7.60 -35.53 -2.53
CA GLN A 5 -7.85 -36.94 -2.76
C GLN A 5 -7.51 -37.81 -1.55
N THR A 6 -6.98 -37.28 -0.45
CA THR A 6 -6.36 -38.15 0.56
C THR A 6 -7.20 -38.26 1.83
N VAL A 7 -7.65 -39.48 2.11
CA VAL A 7 -8.25 -39.84 3.39
C VAL A 7 -7.22 -40.65 4.17
N CYS A 8 -6.78 -40.14 5.30
CA CYS A 8 -5.93 -40.90 6.22
C CYS A 8 -6.82 -41.65 7.22
N VAL A 9 -6.59 -42.95 7.36
CA VAL A 9 -7.26 -43.76 8.38
C VAL A 9 -6.23 -44.24 9.39
N VAL A 10 -6.39 -43.82 10.64
CA VAL A 10 -5.51 -44.24 11.73
C VAL A 10 -6.11 -45.48 12.39
N THR A 11 -5.43 -46.62 12.25
CA THR A 11 -5.84 -47.88 12.86
C THR A 11 -5.05 -48.17 14.12
N GLN A 12 -5.73 -48.61 15.16
CA GLN A 12 -5.14 -48.93 16.46
C GLN A 12 -4.51 -50.32 16.50
N GLN A 13 -3.51 -50.52 17.36
CA GLN A 13 -2.81 -51.81 17.54
C GLN A 13 -3.71 -52.91 18.16
N LYS A 14 -3.42 -54.18 17.84
CA LYS A 14 -4.17 -55.35 18.36
C LYS A 14 -4.10 -55.42 19.89
N GLN A 15 -5.26 -55.51 20.55
CA GLN A 15 -5.36 -56.03 21.91
C GLN A 15 -5.71 -57.52 21.86
N THR A 16 -4.98 -58.33 22.63
CA THR A 16 -5.05 -59.80 22.63
C THR A 16 -5.91 -60.39 23.77
N VAL A 17 -6.72 -59.60 24.48
CA VAL A 17 -7.46 -60.09 25.66
C VAL A 17 -8.93 -59.63 25.65
N GLY A 18 -9.88 -60.55 25.85
CA GLY A 18 -11.32 -60.29 26.05
C GLY A 18 -12.18 -60.32 24.78
N ASP A 19 -13.21 -59.44 24.70
CA ASP A 19 -14.12 -59.21 23.55
C ASP A 19 -13.40 -58.74 22.25
N GLY A 20 -12.09 -58.96 22.19
CA GLY A 20 -11.14 -58.54 21.16
C GLY A 20 -11.49 -59.04 19.77
N ASP A 21 -12.08 -60.22 19.61
CA ASP A 21 -12.50 -60.71 18.29
C ASP A 21 -13.64 -59.87 17.69
N ARG A 22 -14.57 -59.41 18.52
CA ARG A 22 -15.68 -58.53 18.08
C ARG A 22 -15.18 -57.12 17.78
N LEU A 23 -14.30 -56.58 18.62
CA LEU A 23 -13.63 -55.31 18.40
C LEU A 23 -12.83 -55.32 17.08
N GLN A 24 -12.01 -56.35 16.88
CA GLN A 24 -11.21 -56.51 15.67
C GLN A 24 -12.08 -56.64 14.42
N LEU A 25 -13.18 -57.39 14.51
CA LEU A 25 -14.15 -57.50 13.42
C LEU A 25 -14.78 -56.14 13.11
N ALA A 26 -15.14 -55.36 14.13
CA ALA A 26 -15.75 -54.06 13.97
C ALA A 26 -14.82 -53.06 13.29
N MET A 27 -13.59 -52.94 13.78
CA MET A 27 -12.57 -52.06 13.22
C MET A 27 -12.24 -52.42 11.76
N ARG A 28 -12.14 -53.72 11.45
CA ARG A 28 -11.93 -54.19 10.05
C ARG A 28 -13.11 -53.85 9.15
N THR A 29 -14.34 -53.95 9.67
CA THR A 29 -15.56 -53.64 8.90
C THR A 29 -15.67 -52.14 8.66
N ALA A 30 -15.37 -51.30 9.65
CA ALA A 30 -15.34 -49.85 9.50
C ALA A 30 -14.24 -49.38 8.53
N LEU A 31 -13.04 -49.98 8.60
CA LEU A 31 -11.96 -49.72 7.65
C LEU A 31 -12.37 -50.08 6.22
N ALA A 32 -13.02 -51.23 6.03
CA ALA A 32 -13.51 -51.66 4.72
C ALA A 32 -14.57 -50.68 4.14
N ASP A 33 -15.45 -50.14 4.99
CA ASP A 33 -16.40 -49.09 4.60
C ASP A 33 -15.67 -47.82 4.14
N VAL A 34 -14.64 -47.37 4.85
CA VAL A 34 -13.84 -46.19 4.46
C VAL A 34 -13.10 -46.43 3.15
N GLN A 35 -12.46 -47.58 2.98
CA GLN A 35 -11.78 -47.94 1.73
C GLN A 35 -12.76 -47.99 0.54
N LEU A 36 -13.97 -48.51 0.75
CA LEU A 36 -15.02 -48.51 -0.26
C LEU A 36 -15.51 -47.10 -0.60
N ILE A 37 -15.65 -46.21 0.39
CA ILE A 37 -15.97 -44.79 0.18
C ILE A 37 -14.89 -44.15 -0.69
N CYS A 38 -13.62 -44.38 -0.36
CA CYS A 38 -12.50 -43.82 -1.10
C CYS A 38 -12.49 -44.31 -2.54
N SER A 39 -12.59 -45.61 -2.77
CA SER A 39 -12.67 -46.20 -4.12
C SER A 39 -13.84 -45.64 -4.94
N ARG A 40 -15.04 -45.52 -4.35
CA ARG A 40 -16.23 -44.99 -5.04
C ARG A 40 -16.19 -43.48 -5.30
N LEU A 41 -15.36 -42.74 -4.57
CA LEU A 41 -15.20 -41.29 -4.73
C LEU A 41 -13.89 -40.94 -5.45
N GLY A 42 -13.11 -41.92 -5.90
CA GLY A 42 -11.81 -41.69 -6.54
C GLY A 42 -10.76 -41.09 -5.60
N LEU A 43 -10.80 -41.44 -4.30
CA LEU A 43 -9.89 -40.93 -3.28
C LEU A 43 -8.77 -41.94 -2.99
N THR A 44 -7.57 -41.41 -2.77
CA THR A 44 -6.44 -42.11 -2.20
C THR A 44 -6.66 -42.36 -0.70
N CYS A 45 -6.81 -43.62 -0.31
CA CYS A 45 -6.91 -44.01 1.09
C CYS A 45 -5.51 -44.34 1.64
N ARG A 46 -4.99 -43.53 2.56
CA ARG A 46 -3.73 -43.80 3.27
C ARG A 46 -4.04 -44.44 4.61
N LYS A 47 -3.49 -45.62 4.89
CA LYS A 47 -3.66 -46.30 6.18
C LYS A 47 -2.41 -46.03 7.02
N VAL A 48 -2.59 -45.50 8.22
CA VAL A 48 -1.51 -45.26 9.18
C VAL A 48 -1.79 -46.06 10.45
N GLU A 49 -0.77 -46.76 10.95
CA GLU A 49 -0.88 -47.50 12.21
C GLU A 49 -0.50 -46.61 13.39
N TYR A 50 -1.22 -46.75 14.51
CA TYR A 50 -1.02 -45.95 15.72
C TYR A 50 0.46 -45.88 16.13
N SER A 51 1.17 -47.01 16.17
CA SER A 51 2.59 -47.04 16.57
C SER A 51 3.49 -46.14 15.72
N HIS A 52 3.22 -46.03 14.43
CA HIS A 52 4.02 -45.16 13.56
C HIS A 52 3.73 -43.66 13.81
N LEU A 53 2.52 -43.33 14.26
CA LEU A 53 2.16 -41.97 14.71
C LEU A 53 2.72 -41.66 16.10
N GLU A 54 2.70 -42.64 17.02
CA GLU A 54 3.24 -42.51 18.37
C GLU A 54 4.76 -42.30 18.37
N TYR A 55 5.49 -43.12 17.61
CA TYR A 55 6.95 -43.02 17.49
C TYR A 55 7.42 -41.98 16.46
N GLY A 56 6.50 -41.21 15.87
CA GLY A 56 6.85 -40.09 14.99
C GLY A 56 7.52 -40.49 13.67
N SER A 57 7.10 -41.60 13.06
CA SER A 57 7.60 -42.00 11.73
C SER A 57 7.32 -40.91 10.70
N THR A 58 8.37 -40.44 10.01
CA THR A 58 8.29 -39.32 9.06
C THR A 58 7.21 -39.54 8.00
N LYS A 59 7.11 -40.77 7.46
CA LYS A 59 6.09 -41.13 6.47
C LYS A 59 4.68 -41.11 7.04
N ALA A 60 4.49 -41.64 8.26
CA ALA A 60 3.18 -41.66 8.92
C ALA A 60 2.68 -40.26 9.28
N LEU A 61 3.58 -39.40 9.76
CA LEU A 61 3.28 -38.00 10.02
C LEU A 61 2.94 -37.26 8.72
N GLN A 62 3.72 -37.43 7.66
CA GLN A 62 3.40 -36.86 6.34
C GLN A 62 2.03 -37.32 5.82
N ASP A 63 1.74 -38.63 5.88
CA ASP A 63 0.46 -39.18 5.44
C ASP A 63 -0.73 -38.66 6.27
N PHE A 64 -0.52 -38.42 7.57
CA PHE A 64 -1.54 -37.88 8.45
C PHE A 64 -1.75 -36.37 8.27
N PHE A 65 -0.69 -35.55 8.29
CA PHE A 65 -0.78 -34.10 8.21
C PHE A 65 -1.09 -33.59 6.79
N ASN A 66 -0.72 -34.32 5.73
CA ASN A 66 -1.05 -33.92 4.36
C ASN A 66 -2.42 -34.44 3.90
N SER A 67 -3.14 -35.19 4.75
CA SER A 67 -4.47 -35.68 4.39
C SER A 67 -5.55 -34.60 4.47
N ASP A 68 -6.57 -34.70 3.62
CA ASP A 68 -7.70 -33.76 3.64
C ASP A 68 -8.67 -34.10 4.78
N VAL A 69 -8.90 -35.40 4.96
CA VAL A 69 -9.75 -35.95 5.99
C VAL A 69 -8.96 -36.99 6.77
N ALA A 70 -8.87 -36.81 8.08
CA ALA A 70 -8.28 -37.78 9.01
C ALA A 70 -9.40 -38.49 9.75
N ILE A 71 -9.54 -39.80 9.51
CA ILE A 71 -10.46 -40.69 10.22
C ILE A 71 -9.66 -41.46 11.26
N VAL A 72 -9.88 -41.15 12.52
CA VAL A 72 -9.10 -41.67 13.64
C VAL A 72 -9.96 -42.57 14.51
N ASP A 73 -9.58 -43.85 14.61
CA ASP A 73 -10.24 -44.76 15.53
C ASP A 73 -9.79 -44.45 16.97
N MET A 74 -10.75 -44.14 17.83
CA MET A 74 -10.57 -43.73 19.23
C MET A 74 -11.02 -44.82 20.22
N THR A 75 -11.25 -46.04 19.75
CA THR A 75 -11.87 -47.08 20.58
C THR A 75 -11.01 -47.47 21.78
N ILE A 76 -9.70 -47.70 21.60
CA ILE A 76 -8.76 -48.07 22.66
C ILE A 76 -8.42 -46.86 23.53
N LYS A 77 -8.86 -46.89 24.80
CA LYS A 77 -8.67 -45.82 25.79
C LYS A 77 -7.20 -45.39 25.98
N ALA A 78 -6.28 -46.36 26.05
CA ALA A 78 -4.86 -46.10 26.27
C ALA A 78 -4.21 -45.22 25.17
N GLN A 79 -4.78 -45.21 23.96
CA GLN A 79 -4.22 -44.51 22.81
C GLN A 79 -4.86 -43.13 22.57
N ARG A 80 -5.98 -42.82 23.25
CA ARG A 80 -6.80 -41.62 22.98
C ARG A 80 -6.02 -40.33 23.19
N LEU A 81 -5.23 -40.21 24.26
CA LEU A 81 -4.50 -38.97 24.56
C LEU A 81 -3.50 -38.61 23.46
N THR A 82 -2.72 -39.57 22.97
CA THR A 82 -1.77 -39.37 21.88
C THR A 82 -2.49 -39.02 20.58
N LEU A 83 -3.57 -39.72 20.25
CA LEU A 83 -4.37 -39.48 19.04
C LEU A 83 -5.04 -38.10 19.07
N LEU A 84 -5.61 -37.70 20.21
CA LEU A 84 -6.19 -36.38 20.43
C LEU A 84 -5.14 -35.28 20.31
N HIS A 85 -3.93 -35.50 20.84
CA HIS A 85 -2.83 -34.55 20.67
C HIS A 85 -2.52 -34.33 19.18
N GLN A 86 -2.36 -35.41 18.40
CA GLN A 86 -2.09 -35.29 16.95
C GLN A 86 -3.23 -34.60 16.19
N MET A 87 -4.49 -34.89 16.55
CA MET A 87 -5.65 -34.20 15.96
C MET A 87 -5.67 -32.71 16.31
N LYS A 88 -5.35 -32.34 17.56
CA LYS A 88 -5.24 -30.92 17.98
C LYS A 88 -4.13 -30.19 17.24
N VAL A 89 -2.99 -30.82 16.98
CA VAL A 89 -1.92 -30.26 16.14
C VAL A 89 -2.41 -30.06 14.70
N ARG A 90 -3.16 -31.02 14.11
CA ARG A 90 -3.81 -30.81 12.81
C ARG A 90 -4.72 -29.58 12.83
N THR A 91 -5.56 -29.47 13.85
CA THR A 91 -6.50 -28.35 14.01
C THR A 91 -5.76 -27.01 14.12
N SER A 92 -4.65 -26.94 14.87
CA SER A 92 -3.85 -25.71 14.99
C SER A 92 -3.14 -25.32 13.69
N MET A 93 -2.87 -26.28 12.80
CA MET A 93 -2.38 -26.03 11.43
C MET A 93 -3.49 -25.68 10.43
N GLY A 94 -4.74 -25.51 10.87
CA GLY A 94 -5.89 -25.20 10.02
C GLY A 94 -6.50 -26.41 9.29
N LEU A 95 -6.07 -27.63 9.63
CA LEU A 95 -6.52 -28.88 9.01
C LEU A 95 -7.72 -29.47 9.78
N LEU A 96 -8.89 -28.87 9.60
CA LEU A 96 -10.11 -29.15 10.39
C LEU A 96 -10.87 -30.44 10.01
N GLY A 97 -10.36 -31.23 9.07
CA GLY A 97 -11.02 -32.41 8.50
C GLY A 97 -10.98 -33.67 9.37
N ASN A 98 -11.21 -33.55 10.67
CA ASN A 98 -11.01 -34.61 11.65
C ASN A 98 -12.31 -35.37 11.96
N VAL A 99 -12.27 -36.71 11.89
CA VAL A 99 -13.39 -37.59 12.21
C VAL A 99 -12.93 -38.66 13.21
N ALA A 100 -13.47 -38.63 14.42
CA ALA A 100 -13.26 -39.66 15.43
C ALA A 100 -14.28 -40.80 15.26
N LEU A 101 -13.80 -42.03 15.12
CA LEU A 101 -14.61 -43.24 15.16
C LEU A 101 -14.56 -43.85 16.55
N LEU A 102 -15.70 -44.29 17.06
CA LEU A 102 -15.79 -44.96 18.36
C LEU A 102 -16.67 -46.20 18.25
N TRP A 103 -16.08 -47.39 18.38
CA TRP A 103 -16.86 -48.63 18.43
C TRP A 103 -17.37 -48.88 19.85
N HIS A 104 -18.67 -49.21 19.94
CA HIS A 104 -19.39 -49.67 21.12
C HIS A 104 -18.75 -49.37 22.49
N SER A 105 -19.14 -48.23 23.04
CA SER A 105 -18.91 -47.87 24.44
C SER A 105 -20.13 -47.07 24.90
N GLY A 106 -20.70 -47.36 26.08
CA GLY A 106 -21.96 -46.76 26.55
C GLY A 106 -22.02 -45.23 26.47
N ALA A 107 -23.21 -44.66 26.70
CA ALA A 107 -23.47 -43.22 26.54
C ALA A 107 -22.42 -42.33 27.24
N GLU A 108 -21.93 -42.73 28.42
CA GLU A 108 -20.91 -42.02 29.18
C GLU A 108 -19.54 -41.94 28.48
N ASP A 109 -19.08 -43.02 27.84
CA ASP A 109 -17.77 -43.04 27.16
C ASP A 109 -17.83 -42.27 25.83
N THR A 110 -19.00 -42.27 25.17
CA THR A 110 -19.25 -41.43 23.99
C THR A 110 -19.21 -39.95 24.34
N GLU A 111 -19.85 -39.55 25.45
CA GLU A 111 -19.85 -38.17 25.91
C GLU A 111 -18.46 -37.74 26.41
N SER A 112 -17.74 -38.64 27.08
CA SER A 112 -16.34 -38.42 27.47
C SER A 112 -15.48 -38.10 26.25
N VAL A 113 -15.54 -38.89 25.17
CA VAL A 113 -14.78 -38.62 23.95
C VAL A 113 -15.25 -37.32 23.29
N ARG A 114 -16.56 -37.05 23.25
CA ARG A 114 -17.14 -35.82 22.69
C ARG A 114 -16.59 -34.57 23.37
N SER A 115 -16.53 -34.56 24.71
CA SER A 115 -15.99 -33.44 25.49
C SER A 115 -14.49 -33.17 25.28
N MET A 116 -13.73 -34.17 24.83
CA MET A 116 -12.28 -34.03 24.58
C MET A 116 -11.95 -33.50 23.18
N LEU A 117 -12.90 -33.57 22.25
CA LEU A 117 -12.77 -33.17 20.86
C LEU A 117 -12.95 -31.66 20.69
N SER A 118 -12.34 -31.09 19.64
CA SER A 118 -12.53 -29.69 19.26
C SER A 118 -13.91 -29.51 18.60
N GLU A 119 -14.47 -28.29 18.61
CA GLU A 119 -15.77 -28.01 17.95
C GLU A 119 -15.80 -28.38 16.45
N SER A 120 -14.65 -28.31 15.78
CA SER A 120 -14.49 -28.68 14.38
C SER A 120 -14.46 -30.19 14.12
N ASP A 121 -14.13 -30.99 15.14
CA ASP A 121 -13.97 -32.42 15.03
C ASP A 121 -15.34 -33.12 15.04
N ARG A 122 -15.47 -34.22 14.29
CA ARG A 122 -16.74 -34.96 14.18
C ARG A 122 -16.63 -36.34 14.83
N LEU A 123 -17.47 -36.63 15.81
CA LEU A 123 -17.57 -37.96 16.43
C LEU A 123 -18.62 -38.82 15.72
N VAL A 124 -18.29 -40.09 15.46
CA VAL A 124 -19.22 -41.10 14.95
C VAL A 124 -19.10 -42.37 15.80
N ALA A 125 -20.09 -42.59 16.66
CA ALA A 125 -20.23 -43.82 17.43
C ALA A 125 -20.94 -44.90 16.59
N TYR A 126 -20.40 -46.14 16.60
CA TYR A 126 -20.93 -47.22 15.77
C TYR A 126 -20.89 -48.59 16.45
N THR A 127 -21.70 -49.51 15.94
CA THR A 127 -21.69 -50.93 16.30
C THR A 127 -21.75 -51.81 15.05
N VAL A 128 -21.48 -53.11 15.19
CA VAL A 128 -21.63 -54.10 14.12
C VAL A 128 -23.00 -54.73 14.24
N ALA A 129 -23.75 -54.83 13.13
CA ALA A 129 -25.06 -55.48 13.13
C ALA A 129 -24.97 -56.93 13.66
N ALA A 130 -25.83 -57.27 14.63
CA ALA A 130 -25.91 -58.62 15.18
C ALA A 130 -26.41 -59.62 14.12
N ALA A 131 -25.91 -60.85 14.16
CA ALA A 131 -26.48 -61.95 13.36
C ALA A 131 -27.81 -62.38 14.02
N SER A 132 -28.92 -62.31 13.28
CA SER A 132 -30.21 -62.81 13.79
C SER A 132 -30.17 -64.34 13.95
N PRO A 133 -30.76 -64.94 15.01
CA PRO A 133 -30.83 -66.40 15.19
C PRO A 133 -31.73 -67.10 14.16
N THR A 134 -32.59 -66.37 13.45
CA THR A 134 -33.65 -66.91 12.59
C THR A 134 -33.37 -66.71 11.10
N GLY A 135 -32.19 -67.07 10.60
CA GLY A 135 -31.93 -67.36 9.17
C GLY A 135 -32.20 -66.28 8.09
N SER A 136 -32.87 -65.17 8.40
CA SER A 136 -33.13 -64.08 7.46
C SER A 136 -32.01 -63.06 7.62
N VAL A 137 -31.08 -63.14 6.68
CA VAL A 137 -29.81 -62.48 6.74
C VAL A 137 -29.99 -60.94 6.77
N GLY A 138 -29.48 -60.29 7.82
CA GLY A 138 -29.19 -58.84 7.86
C GLY A 138 -28.00 -58.47 6.95
N THR A 139 -27.90 -59.11 5.79
CA THR A 139 -26.95 -58.75 4.76
C THR A 139 -27.55 -57.61 3.98
N GLY A 140 -26.77 -56.54 3.81
CA GLY A 140 -27.02 -55.68 2.66
C GLY A 140 -26.98 -56.51 1.36
N PRO A 141 -27.34 -55.93 0.22
CA PRO A 141 -27.42 -56.61 -1.09
C PRO A 141 -26.14 -57.31 -1.59
N SER A 142 -25.08 -57.41 -0.78
CA SER A 142 -23.76 -58.00 -1.08
C SER A 142 -23.28 -59.08 -0.10
N GLY A 143 -24.10 -59.56 0.85
CA GLY A 143 -23.68 -60.66 1.73
C GLY A 143 -22.69 -60.32 2.86
N ARG A 144 -22.25 -59.05 2.99
CA ARG A 144 -21.34 -58.57 4.05
C ARG A 144 -22.07 -58.11 5.33
N ARG A 145 -21.49 -58.42 6.50
CA ARG A 145 -21.80 -57.74 7.78
C ARG A 145 -21.52 -56.24 7.63
N HIS A 146 -22.33 -55.39 8.25
CA HIS A 146 -22.24 -53.94 8.10
C HIS A 146 -22.29 -53.21 9.45
N CYS A 147 -21.70 -52.02 9.50
CA CYS A 147 -21.69 -51.17 10.69
C CYS A 147 -22.91 -50.22 10.70
N ILE A 148 -23.49 -50.03 11.88
CA ILE A 148 -24.65 -49.17 12.14
C ILE A 148 -24.21 -48.03 13.06
N VAL A 149 -24.63 -46.81 12.76
CA VAL A 149 -24.40 -45.62 13.59
C VAL A 149 -25.35 -45.65 14.77
N LEU A 150 -24.83 -45.43 15.97
CA LEU A 150 -25.66 -45.30 17.18
C LEU A 150 -26.42 -43.95 17.13
N PRO A 151 -27.67 -43.89 17.62
CA PRO A 151 -28.40 -42.63 17.67
C PRO A 151 -27.72 -41.67 18.64
N ASP A 152 -27.29 -40.51 18.15
CA ASP A 152 -27.00 -39.36 19.01
C ASP A 152 -28.36 -38.89 19.58
N GLY A 153 -28.43 -38.59 20.88
CA GLY A 153 -29.65 -38.31 21.67
C GLY A 153 -30.57 -37.17 21.21
N ALA A 154 -30.49 -36.71 19.96
CA ALA A 154 -31.42 -35.80 19.32
C ALA A 154 -31.71 -36.25 17.86
N GLY A 155 -32.79 -37.03 17.66
CA GLY A 155 -33.57 -37.07 16.42
C GLY A 155 -32.96 -37.65 15.13
N GLY A 156 -31.73 -38.16 15.11
CA GLY A 156 -31.11 -38.74 13.92
C GLY A 156 -31.30 -40.26 13.82
N GLY A 157 -32.16 -40.74 12.92
CA GLY A 157 -32.42 -42.16 12.71
C GLY A 157 -31.15 -43.00 12.45
N GLY A 158 -31.06 -44.16 13.12
CA GLY A 158 -29.94 -45.11 13.01
C GLY A 158 -29.71 -45.59 11.57
N GLY A 159 -28.68 -45.05 10.93
CA GLY A 159 -28.29 -45.35 9.55
C GLY A 159 -27.01 -46.19 9.46
N ARG A 160 -26.62 -46.58 8.24
CA ARG A 160 -25.35 -47.29 7.99
C ARG A 160 -24.15 -46.37 8.20
N LEU A 161 -23.09 -46.88 8.83
CA LEU A 161 -21.82 -46.15 9.03
C LEU A 161 -21.26 -45.61 7.71
N TYR A 162 -21.23 -46.44 6.66
CA TYR A 162 -20.89 -46.05 5.31
C TYR A 162 -21.61 -44.77 4.83
N GLY A 163 -22.93 -44.67 5.06
CA GLY A 163 -23.72 -43.53 4.61
C GLY A 163 -23.35 -42.24 5.35
N ARG A 164 -23.16 -42.33 6.67
CA ARG A 164 -22.76 -41.20 7.51
C ARG A 164 -21.34 -40.74 7.17
N LEU A 165 -20.38 -41.65 7.08
CA LEU A 165 -18.99 -41.34 6.72
C LEU A 165 -18.88 -40.76 5.31
N LYS A 166 -19.62 -41.31 4.33
CA LYS A 166 -19.65 -40.75 2.96
C LYS A 166 -20.13 -39.30 2.95
N ARG A 167 -21.11 -38.94 3.78
CA ARG A 167 -21.60 -37.56 3.90
C ARG A 167 -20.54 -36.65 4.53
N LEU A 168 -19.97 -37.07 5.67
CA LEU A 168 -18.93 -36.31 6.38
C LEU A 168 -17.68 -36.08 5.51
N VAL A 169 -17.21 -37.10 4.80
CA VAL A 169 -16.07 -36.97 3.88
C VAL A 169 -16.37 -35.95 2.77
N LYS A 170 -17.57 -35.96 2.19
CA LYS A 170 -17.98 -34.96 1.18
C LYS A 170 -18.08 -33.55 1.75
N GLU A 171 -18.66 -33.38 2.93
CA GLU A 171 -18.79 -32.08 3.61
C GLU A 171 -17.41 -31.51 3.95
N GLN A 172 -16.52 -32.31 4.52
CA GLN A 172 -15.17 -31.87 4.90
C GLN A 172 -14.33 -31.50 3.68
N ARG A 173 -14.44 -32.22 2.56
CA ARG A 173 -13.77 -31.86 1.30
C ARG A 173 -14.23 -30.51 0.76
N ARG A 174 -15.55 -30.26 0.74
CA ARG A 174 -16.10 -28.96 0.30
C ARG A 174 -15.59 -27.82 1.18
N SER A 175 -15.56 -28.01 2.50
CA SER A 175 -15.06 -27.03 3.44
C SER A 175 -13.54 -26.79 3.31
N ALA A 176 -12.76 -27.85 3.06
CA ALA A 176 -11.32 -27.74 2.81
C ALA A 176 -11.02 -26.94 1.53
N LEU A 177 -11.76 -27.22 0.45
CA LEU A 177 -11.62 -26.47 -0.80
C LEU A 177 -11.96 -24.99 -0.63
N ALA A 178 -13.09 -24.69 0.02
CA ALA A 178 -13.51 -23.32 0.29
C ALA A 178 -12.46 -22.54 1.11
N ARG A 179 -11.81 -23.19 2.09
CA ARG A 179 -10.70 -22.57 2.84
C ARG A 179 -9.48 -22.29 1.97
N ARG A 180 -9.09 -23.21 1.09
CA ARG A 180 -7.96 -23.00 0.15
C ARG A 180 -8.25 -21.83 -0.80
N GLN A 181 -9.47 -21.77 -1.35
CA GLN A 181 -9.92 -20.66 -2.19
C GLN A 181 -9.91 -19.33 -1.42
N ALA A 182 -10.45 -19.31 -0.18
CA ALA A 182 -10.44 -18.11 0.66
C ALA A 182 -9.03 -17.65 1.03
N ALA A 183 -8.12 -18.58 1.34
CA ALA A 183 -6.73 -18.27 1.62
C ALA A 183 -6.02 -17.67 0.39
N TYR A 184 -6.23 -18.25 -0.78
CA TYR A 184 -5.70 -17.71 -2.04
C TYR A 184 -6.25 -16.31 -2.32
N LEU A 185 -7.57 -16.11 -2.21
CA LEU A 185 -8.20 -14.80 -2.39
C LEU A 185 -7.67 -13.76 -1.39
N ALA A 186 -7.49 -14.13 -0.12
CA ALA A 186 -6.94 -13.24 0.89
C ALA A 186 -5.52 -12.78 0.52
N GLU A 187 -4.71 -13.69 -0.01
CA GLU A 187 -3.34 -13.40 -0.44
C GLU A 187 -3.29 -12.47 -1.65
N VAL A 188 -4.12 -12.73 -2.68
CA VAL A 188 -4.23 -11.85 -3.86
C VAL A 188 -4.79 -10.47 -3.47
N ARG A 189 -5.79 -10.42 -2.59
CA ARG A 189 -6.34 -9.15 -2.07
C ARG A 189 -5.30 -8.39 -1.25
N ALA A 190 -4.47 -9.06 -0.46
CA ALA A 190 -3.36 -8.44 0.24
C ALA A 190 -2.35 -7.82 -0.75
N ALA A 191 -2.01 -8.54 -1.83
CA ALA A 191 -1.17 -8.01 -2.90
C ALA A 191 -1.81 -6.81 -3.63
N LEU A 192 -3.14 -6.82 -3.82
CA LEU A 192 -3.88 -5.71 -4.41
C LEU A 192 -3.95 -4.47 -3.51
N ASN A 193 -3.95 -4.63 -2.18
CA ASN A 193 -4.09 -3.51 -1.25
C ASN A 193 -2.74 -2.92 -0.81
N GLN A 194 -1.65 -3.68 -0.92
CA GLN A 194 -0.31 -3.18 -0.62
C GLN A 194 0.18 -2.22 -1.71
N ARG A 195 0.85 -1.14 -1.29
CA ARG A 195 1.65 -0.27 -2.19
C ARG A 195 2.95 -1.02 -2.51
N MET A 196 2.95 -1.71 -3.64
CA MET A 196 4.12 -2.42 -4.18
C MET A 196 4.49 -1.84 -5.54
N ARG A 197 5.77 -1.93 -5.91
CA ARG A 197 6.21 -1.58 -7.27
C ARG A 197 5.60 -2.57 -8.27
N PRO A 198 5.31 -2.16 -9.54
CA PRO A 198 4.75 -3.07 -10.54
C PRO A 198 5.58 -4.34 -10.75
N GLY A 199 6.92 -4.26 -10.73
CA GLY A 199 7.81 -5.42 -10.86
C GLY A 199 7.69 -6.42 -9.71
N GLU A 200 7.63 -5.93 -8.47
CA GLU A 200 7.42 -6.75 -7.26
C GLU A 200 6.07 -7.47 -7.30
N LEU A 201 5.01 -6.77 -7.70
CA LEU A 201 3.68 -7.37 -7.86
C LEU A 201 3.68 -8.45 -8.94
N ARG A 202 4.35 -8.25 -10.08
CA ARG A 202 4.49 -9.29 -11.12
C ARG A 202 5.22 -10.52 -10.59
N ALA A 203 6.36 -10.35 -9.92
CA ALA A 203 7.12 -11.46 -9.35
C ALA A 203 6.29 -12.26 -8.34
N ARG A 204 5.52 -11.57 -7.48
CA ARG A 204 4.61 -12.21 -6.54
C ARG A 204 3.48 -12.96 -7.22
N LEU A 205 2.87 -12.38 -8.27
CA LEU A 205 1.82 -13.05 -9.05
C LEU A 205 2.34 -14.27 -9.82
N ALA A 206 3.59 -14.22 -10.31
CA ALA A 206 4.23 -15.37 -10.94
C ALA A 206 4.35 -16.56 -9.97
N GLY A 207 4.79 -16.32 -8.72
CA GLY A 207 4.83 -17.37 -7.69
C GLY A 207 3.44 -17.90 -7.30
N MET A 208 2.41 -17.06 -7.34
CA MET A 208 1.02 -17.48 -7.10
C MET A 208 0.42 -18.27 -8.26
N ARG A 209 0.97 -18.15 -9.47
CA ARG A 209 0.41 -18.76 -10.68
C ARG A 209 0.47 -20.28 -10.65
N GLU A 210 1.56 -20.86 -10.16
CA GLU A 210 1.75 -22.32 -10.07
C GLU A 210 0.61 -23.01 -9.31
N ARG A 211 0.01 -22.32 -8.32
CA ARG A 211 -1.10 -22.86 -7.52
C ARG A 211 -2.44 -22.86 -8.26
N LEU A 212 -2.60 -22.04 -9.30
CA LEU A 212 -3.81 -22.00 -10.13
C LEU A 212 -3.88 -23.15 -11.14
N ASP A 213 -2.80 -23.91 -11.33
CA ASP A 213 -2.80 -25.12 -12.14
C ASP A 213 -3.59 -26.27 -11.45
N ASP A 214 -3.95 -26.12 -10.16
CA ASP A 214 -4.93 -26.97 -9.49
C ASP A 214 -6.35 -26.58 -9.94
N PRO A 215 -7.03 -27.42 -10.76
CA PRO A 215 -8.34 -27.08 -11.29
C PRO A 215 -9.43 -26.98 -10.21
N ASP A 216 -9.23 -27.60 -9.03
CA ASP A 216 -10.17 -27.46 -7.92
C ASP A 216 -10.13 -26.04 -7.33
N LEU A 217 -8.96 -25.38 -7.36
CA LEU A 217 -8.80 -24.02 -6.81
C LEU A 217 -9.51 -22.98 -7.67
N LEU A 218 -9.69 -23.23 -8.96
CA LEU A 218 -10.30 -22.30 -9.91
C LEU A 218 -11.80 -22.13 -9.67
N SER A 219 -12.19 -20.91 -9.34
CA SER A 219 -13.56 -20.42 -9.36
C SER A 219 -13.62 -19.11 -10.14
N THR A 220 -14.81 -18.71 -10.60
CA THR A 220 -14.99 -17.42 -11.29
C THR A 220 -14.51 -16.25 -10.42
N GLU A 221 -14.71 -16.30 -9.10
CA GLU A 221 -14.22 -15.26 -8.17
C GLU A 221 -12.69 -15.24 -8.08
N VAL A 222 -12.06 -16.42 -7.96
CA VAL A 222 -10.59 -16.56 -7.94
C VAL A 222 -10.00 -16.02 -9.24
N LEU A 223 -10.56 -16.40 -10.38
CA LEU A 223 -10.10 -15.97 -11.69
C LEU A 223 -10.22 -14.45 -11.85
N LEU A 224 -11.39 -13.87 -11.59
CA LEU A 224 -11.61 -12.42 -11.71
C LEU A 224 -10.72 -11.60 -10.77
N THR A 225 -10.55 -12.05 -9.53
CA THR A 225 -9.67 -11.37 -8.56
C THR A 225 -8.21 -11.43 -8.99
N THR A 226 -7.79 -12.55 -9.57
CA THR A 226 -6.44 -12.72 -10.12
C THR A 226 -6.22 -11.81 -11.34
N LEU A 227 -7.20 -11.73 -12.25
CA LEU A 227 -7.16 -10.84 -13.41
C LEU A 227 -7.05 -9.36 -13.03
N LEU A 228 -7.74 -8.94 -11.95
CA LEU A 228 -7.58 -7.61 -11.38
C LEU A 228 -6.15 -7.34 -10.90
N ALA A 229 -5.49 -8.33 -10.31
CA ALA A 229 -4.11 -8.20 -9.85
C ALA A 229 -3.13 -8.08 -11.02
N TYR A 230 -3.28 -8.92 -12.06
CA TYR A 230 -2.49 -8.78 -13.29
C TYR A 230 -2.72 -7.41 -13.96
N ARG A 231 -3.97 -6.92 -13.99
CA ARG A 231 -4.29 -5.58 -14.52
C ARG A 231 -3.58 -4.49 -13.72
N LYS A 232 -3.53 -4.57 -12.39
CA LYS A 232 -2.78 -3.62 -11.54
C LYS A 232 -1.28 -3.67 -11.83
N ALA A 233 -0.75 -4.85 -12.15
CA ALA A 233 0.65 -5.06 -12.54
C ALA A 233 0.98 -4.69 -13.99
N GLN A 234 -0.04 -4.32 -14.78
CA GLN A 234 0.01 -4.11 -16.24
C GLN A 234 0.55 -5.32 -17.02
N ASP A 235 0.37 -6.53 -16.51
CA ASP A 235 0.79 -7.76 -17.18
C ASP A 235 -0.36 -8.36 -17.99
N TYR A 236 -0.61 -7.75 -19.15
CA TYR A 236 -1.69 -8.16 -20.07
C TYR A 236 -1.39 -9.50 -20.76
N SER A 237 -0.12 -9.84 -20.95
CA SER A 237 0.29 -11.15 -21.46
C SER A 237 -0.05 -12.27 -20.49
N GLY A 238 0.21 -12.07 -19.18
CA GLY A 238 -0.20 -12.98 -18.12
C GLY A 238 -1.73 -13.14 -18.04
N MET A 239 -2.50 -12.06 -18.22
CA MET A 239 -3.97 -12.12 -18.28
C MET A 239 -4.46 -12.99 -19.45
N VAL A 240 -3.98 -12.72 -20.67
CA VAL A 240 -4.39 -13.50 -21.87
C VAL A 240 -4.02 -14.97 -21.69
N THR A 241 -2.79 -15.24 -21.27
CA THR A 241 -2.31 -16.61 -21.04
C THR A 241 -3.15 -17.30 -19.96
N LEU A 242 -3.51 -16.63 -18.86
CA LEU A 242 -4.41 -17.20 -17.85
C LEU A 242 -5.75 -17.62 -18.44
N ILE A 243 -6.40 -16.74 -19.19
CA ILE A 243 -7.75 -16.98 -19.72
C ILE A 243 -7.74 -18.07 -20.79
N GLU A 244 -6.69 -18.14 -21.63
CA GLU A 244 -6.58 -19.18 -22.66
C GLU A 244 -6.30 -20.57 -22.08
N HIS A 245 -5.69 -20.67 -20.90
CA HIS A 245 -5.41 -21.95 -20.25
C HIS A 245 -6.54 -22.45 -19.34
N VAL A 246 -7.45 -21.58 -18.90
CA VAL A 246 -8.62 -22.02 -18.11
C VAL A 246 -9.70 -22.62 -19.02
N GLY A 247 -10.39 -23.64 -18.51
CA GLY A 247 -11.42 -24.35 -19.28
C GLY A 247 -12.58 -23.46 -19.72
N GLU A 248 -13.24 -23.85 -20.82
CA GLU A 248 -14.33 -23.09 -21.47
C GLU A 248 -15.46 -22.67 -20.51
N GLN A 249 -15.69 -23.46 -19.45
CA GLN A 249 -16.69 -23.18 -18.42
C GLN A 249 -16.53 -21.82 -17.72
N TYR A 250 -15.30 -21.26 -17.66
CA TYR A 250 -15.05 -19.94 -17.07
C TYR A 250 -15.07 -18.82 -18.10
N ASN A 251 -14.87 -19.15 -19.38
CA ASN A 251 -14.78 -18.20 -20.50
C ASN A 251 -16.14 -17.64 -20.92
N SER A 252 -17.24 -18.23 -20.44
CA SER A 252 -18.61 -17.74 -20.67
C SER A 252 -19.04 -16.63 -19.71
N SER A 253 -18.27 -16.36 -18.65
CA SER A 253 -18.58 -15.28 -17.71
C SER A 253 -18.35 -13.91 -18.34
N GLU A 254 -19.37 -13.05 -18.33
CA GLU A 254 -19.32 -11.66 -18.84
C GLU A 254 -18.07 -10.90 -18.35
N GLY A 255 -17.75 -11.02 -17.05
CA GLY A 255 -16.59 -10.35 -16.46
C GLY A 255 -15.25 -10.89 -16.96
N VAL A 256 -15.16 -12.20 -17.23
CA VAL A 256 -13.94 -12.83 -17.77
C VAL A 256 -13.75 -12.39 -19.22
N GLN A 257 -14.82 -12.40 -20.01
CA GLN A 257 -14.82 -11.93 -21.40
C GLN A 257 -14.43 -10.46 -21.51
N TYR A 258 -14.96 -9.61 -20.62
CA TYR A 258 -14.55 -8.20 -20.52
C TYR A 258 -13.04 -8.06 -20.28
N TYR A 259 -12.50 -8.72 -19.26
CA TYR A 259 -11.07 -8.64 -18.96
C TYR A 259 -10.19 -9.27 -20.04
N TYR A 260 -10.71 -10.27 -20.75
CA TYR A 260 -10.01 -10.89 -21.86
C TYR A 260 -9.85 -9.94 -23.04
N ALA A 261 -10.96 -9.40 -23.53
CA ALA A 261 -10.95 -8.41 -24.62
C ALA A 261 -10.16 -7.15 -24.22
N PHE A 262 -10.27 -6.72 -22.96
CA PHE A 262 -9.47 -5.62 -22.43
C PHE A 262 -7.96 -5.91 -22.49
N ALA A 263 -7.53 -7.09 -22.04
CA ALA A 263 -6.13 -7.48 -22.02
C ALA A 263 -5.56 -7.60 -23.45
N LEU A 264 -6.30 -8.22 -24.37
CA LEU A 264 -5.94 -8.29 -25.79
C LEU A 264 -5.72 -6.88 -26.38
N ASN A 265 -6.68 -5.98 -26.20
CA ASN A 265 -6.56 -4.61 -26.71
C ASN A 265 -5.33 -3.86 -26.16
N ARG A 266 -4.99 -4.07 -24.88
CA ARG A 266 -3.83 -3.42 -24.25
C ARG A 266 -2.49 -4.10 -24.59
N ARG A 267 -2.49 -5.41 -24.84
CA ARG A 267 -1.31 -6.17 -25.28
C ARG A 267 -0.91 -5.83 -26.72
N ASN A 268 -1.90 -5.61 -27.59
CA ASN A 268 -1.75 -5.08 -28.95
C ASN A 268 -0.72 -5.84 -29.82
N LEU A 269 -0.63 -7.17 -29.70
CA LEU A 269 0.09 -7.98 -30.68
C LEU A 269 -0.72 -8.10 -31.98
N PRO A 270 -0.08 -8.47 -33.12
CA PRO A 270 -0.81 -8.66 -34.38
C PRO A 270 -2.02 -9.59 -34.22
N GLY A 271 -3.21 -9.09 -34.57
CA GLY A 271 -4.48 -9.82 -34.44
C GLY A 271 -5.21 -9.64 -33.10
N ASP A 272 -4.58 -9.09 -32.07
CA ASP A 272 -5.18 -8.98 -30.73
C ASP A 272 -6.43 -8.10 -30.73
N ARG A 273 -6.40 -6.91 -31.35
CA ARG A 273 -7.55 -6.00 -31.38
C ARG A 273 -8.73 -6.58 -32.16
N GLN A 274 -8.47 -7.31 -33.25
CA GLN A 274 -9.51 -8.01 -33.99
C GLN A 274 -10.17 -9.09 -33.13
N ARG A 275 -9.37 -9.87 -32.42
CA ARG A 275 -9.87 -10.89 -31.47
C ARG A 275 -10.59 -10.26 -30.28
N ALA A 276 -10.11 -9.11 -29.78
CA ALA A 276 -10.77 -8.36 -28.72
C ALA A 276 -12.17 -7.90 -29.12
N LEU A 277 -12.33 -7.38 -30.35
CA LEU A 277 -13.63 -7.02 -30.91
C LEU A 277 -14.54 -8.24 -31.01
N GLN A 278 -14.06 -9.36 -31.55
CA GLN A 278 -14.84 -10.61 -31.64
C GLN A 278 -15.34 -11.07 -30.27
N VAL A 279 -14.47 -11.11 -29.26
CA VAL A 279 -14.82 -11.53 -27.90
C VAL A 279 -15.83 -10.56 -27.26
N ALA A 280 -15.60 -9.25 -27.36
CA ALA A 280 -16.48 -8.25 -26.75
C ALA A 280 -17.86 -8.18 -27.43
N SER A 281 -17.91 -8.30 -28.77
CA SER A 281 -19.16 -8.34 -29.53
C SER A 281 -19.95 -9.61 -29.23
N ALA A 282 -19.31 -10.79 -29.24
CA ALA A 282 -19.99 -12.04 -28.90
C ALA A 282 -20.52 -12.04 -27.46
N ALA A 283 -19.76 -11.48 -26.51
CA ALA A 283 -20.20 -11.32 -25.13
C ALA A 283 -21.43 -10.42 -25.00
N LEU A 284 -21.48 -9.34 -25.79
CA LEU A 284 -22.61 -8.41 -25.81
C LEU A 284 -23.84 -9.03 -26.49
N GLU A 285 -23.66 -9.77 -27.58
CA GLU A 285 -24.75 -10.50 -28.27
C GLU A 285 -25.35 -11.61 -27.41
N ALA A 286 -24.52 -12.27 -26.60
CA ALA A 286 -24.96 -13.30 -25.66
C ALA A 286 -25.70 -12.73 -24.44
N ALA A 287 -25.60 -11.41 -24.20
CA ALA A 287 -26.26 -10.76 -23.07
C ALA A 287 -27.71 -10.38 -23.43
N ASP A 288 -28.67 -10.77 -22.58
CA ASP A 288 -30.10 -10.44 -22.76
C ASP A 288 -30.41 -8.94 -22.68
N ARG A 289 -29.44 -8.13 -22.22
CA ARG A 289 -29.57 -6.68 -22.03
C ARG A 289 -28.28 -5.97 -22.42
N PRO A 290 -28.34 -4.69 -22.80
CA PRO A 290 -27.15 -3.89 -23.03
C PRO A 290 -26.25 -3.90 -21.78
N VAL A 291 -24.98 -4.22 -21.98
CA VAL A 291 -23.96 -4.25 -20.92
C VAL A 291 -23.08 -2.99 -21.08
N PRO A 292 -23.26 -1.93 -20.27
CA PRO A 292 -22.57 -0.65 -20.46
C PRO A 292 -21.04 -0.76 -20.45
N SER A 293 -20.48 -1.67 -19.65
CA SER A 293 -19.03 -1.92 -19.58
C SER A 293 -18.48 -2.49 -20.90
N LEU A 294 -19.17 -3.45 -21.52
CA LEU A 294 -18.80 -4.02 -22.82
C LEU A 294 -18.98 -3.00 -23.96
N LEU A 295 -20.07 -2.22 -23.94
CA LEU A 295 -20.28 -1.13 -24.89
C LEU A 295 -19.13 -0.10 -24.82
N ALA A 296 -18.76 0.32 -23.61
CA ALA A 296 -17.65 1.25 -23.40
C ALA A 296 -16.29 0.64 -23.76
N LEU A 297 -16.13 -0.69 -23.64
CA LEU A 297 -14.93 -1.42 -24.07
C LEU A 297 -14.82 -1.45 -25.60
N LEU A 298 -15.91 -1.72 -26.32
CA LEU A 298 -15.93 -1.64 -27.78
C LEU A 298 -15.56 -0.23 -28.27
N GLY A 299 -16.17 0.81 -27.67
CA GLY A 299 -15.78 2.19 -27.94
C GLY A 299 -14.29 2.45 -27.68
N ARG A 300 -13.74 1.89 -26.59
CA ARG A 300 -12.31 2.00 -26.28
C ARG A 300 -11.43 1.33 -27.32
N ILE A 301 -11.78 0.13 -27.78
CA ILE A 301 -10.98 -0.59 -28.79
C ILE A 301 -10.94 0.21 -30.10
N TYR A 302 -12.09 0.71 -30.56
CA TYR A 302 -12.14 1.57 -31.75
C TYR A 302 -11.42 2.91 -31.57
N LYS A 303 -11.47 3.51 -30.38
CA LYS A 303 -10.67 4.69 -30.05
C LYS A 303 -9.17 4.41 -30.13
N ASP A 304 -8.72 3.28 -29.59
CA ASP A 304 -7.32 2.89 -29.62
C ASP A 304 -6.87 2.55 -31.06
N LEU A 305 -7.76 2.01 -31.91
CA LEU A 305 -7.51 1.86 -33.37
C LEU A 305 -7.40 3.22 -34.08
N PHE A 306 -8.34 4.13 -33.82
CA PHE A 306 -8.31 5.49 -34.34
C PHE A 306 -7.02 6.23 -33.95
N THR A 307 -6.63 6.14 -32.68
CA THR A 307 -5.41 6.78 -32.17
C THR A 307 -4.15 6.21 -32.82
N ASP A 308 -4.06 4.89 -32.99
CA ASP A 308 -2.94 4.23 -33.68
C ASP A 308 -2.87 4.59 -35.18
N SER A 309 -3.99 4.93 -35.81
CA SER A 309 -4.03 5.45 -37.19
C SER A 309 -3.54 6.90 -37.33
N ASP A 310 -2.88 7.43 -36.30
CA ASP A 310 -2.58 8.86 -36.14
C ASP A 310 -3.83 9.74 -36.33
N CYS A 311 -4.97 9.26 -35.81
CA CYS A 311 -6.26 9.94 -35.89
C CYS A 311 -6.76 10.22 -37.33
N GLN A 312 -6.41 9.37 -38.30
CA GLN A 312 -6.80 9.55 -39.70
C GLN A 312 -8.01 8.69 -40.12
N ASP A 313 -8.21 7.54 -39.47
CA ASP A 313 -9.28 6.60 -39.81
C ASP A 313 -10.65 7.08 -39.30
N LYS A 314 -11.43 7.71 -40.19
CA LYS A 314 -12.76 8.24 -39.88
C LYS A 314 -13.82 7.15 -39.64
N GLU A 315 -13.61 5.94 -40.16
CA GLU A 315 -14.55 4.84 -39.96
C GLU A 315 -14.45 4.34 -38.52
N THR A 316 -13.23 4.11 -38.03
CA THR A 316 -13.01 3.74 -36.61
C THR A 316 -13.45 4.84 -35.64
N LEU A 317 -13.29 6.12 -35.99
CA LEU A 317 -13.85 7.24 -35.22
C LEU A 317 -15.38 7.15 -35.13
N SER A 318 -16.06 6.88 -36.24
CA SER A 318 -17.52 6.77 -36.29
C SER A 318 -18.02 5.59 -35.46
N LEU A 319 -17.33 4.45 -35.51
CA LEU A 319 -17.62 3.27 -34.69
C LEU A 319 -17.38 3.55 -33.20
N SER A 320 -16.27 4.22 -32.87
CA SER A 320 -15.96 4.65 -31.49
C SER A 320 -17.09 5.54 -30.93
N LEU A 321 -17.52 6.54 -31.69
CA LEU A 321 -18.66 7.40 -31.34
C LEU A 321 -19.94 6.60 -31.12
N HIS A 322 -20.28 5.70 -32.05
CA HIS A 322 -21.47 4.86 -31.95
C HIS A 322 -21.50 4.09 -30.62
N TRP A 323 -20.42 3.37 -30.29
CA TRP A 323 -20.35 2.56 -29.08
C TRP A 323 -20.34 3.39 -27.79
N TYR A 324 -19.64 4.52 -27.77
CA TYR A 324 -19.67 5.42 -26.61
C TYR A 324 -21.02 6.09 -26.40
N ARG A 325 -21.74 6.46 -27.47
CA ARG A 325 -23.14 6.95 -27.39
C ARG A 325 -24.04 5.90 -26.75
N GLN A 326 -23.98 4.65 -27.23
CA GLN A 326 -24.75 3.54 -26.67
C GLN A 326 -24.41 3.29 -25.19
N ALA A 327 -23.12 3.28 -24.84
CA ALA A 327 -22.68 3.10 -23.46
C ALA A 327 -23.20 4.21 -22.53
N PHE A 328 -23.12 5.47 -22.97
CA PHE A 328 -23.55 6.62 -22.19
C PHE A 328 -25.08 6.68 -22.04
N GLN A 329 -25.83 6.32 -23.07
CA GLN A 329 -27.29 6.22 -23.01
C GLN A 329 -27.75 5.09 -22.09
N ALA A 330 -27.06 3.94 -22.11
CA ALA A 330 -27.38 2.81 -21.26
C ALA A 330 -27.09 3.12 -19.78
N GLN A 331 -25.94 3.74 -19.48
CA GLN A 331 -25.59 4.17 -18.13
C GLN A 331 -24.58 5.33 -18.14
N PRO A 332 -25.01 6.58 -17.90
CA PRO A 332 -24.11 7.72 -17.81
C PRO A 332 -23.07 7.52 -16.69
N ASN A 333 -21.78 7.65 -17.05
CA ASN A 333 -20.67 7.65 -16.11
C ASN A 333 -19.52 8.52 -16.63
N GLU A 334 -18.56 8.84 -15.76
CA GLU A 334 -17.44 9.73 -16.09
C GLU A 334 -16.60 9.17 -17.24
N PHE A 335 -16.33 7.85 -17.23
CA PHE A 335 -15.49 7.21 -18.24
C PHE A 335 -16.09 7.28 -19.66
N SER A 336 -17.33 6.82 -19.83
CA SER A 336 -18.02 6.84 -21.13
C SER A 336 -18.27 8.28 -21.59
N GLY A 337 -18.65 9.18 -20.68
CA GLY A 337 -18.90 10.58 -21.00
C GLY A 337 -17.66 11.33 -21.49
N ILE A 338 -16.53 11.21 -20.79
CA ILE A 338 -15.27 11.87 -21.17
C ILE A 338 -14.81 11.36 -22.54
N ASN A 339 -14.84 10.05 -22.78
CA ASN A 339 -14.43 9.50 -24.06
C ASN A 339 -15.42 9.89 -25.18
N LEU A 340 -16.73 9.88 -24.94
CA LEU A 340 -17.73 10.36 -25.90
C LEU A 340 -17.46 11.82 -26.27
N ALA A 341 -17.29 12.70 -25.28
CA ALA A 341 -16.97 14.12 -25.49
C ALA A 341 -15.67 14.30 -26.30
N THR A 342 -14.64 13.51 -26.00
CA THR A 342 -13.36 13.54 -26.73
C THR A 342 -13.53 13.11 -28.19
N MET A 343 -14.34 12.08 -28.46
CA MET A 343 -14.61 11.62 -29.82
C MET A 343 -15.50 12.59 -30.61
N LEU A 344 -16.44 13.28 -29.95
CA LEU A 344 -17.23 14.35 -30.58
C LEU A 344 -16.32 15.50 -31.02
N LEU A 345 -15.34 15.89 -30.19
CA LEU A 345 -14.31 16.87 -30.57
C LEU A 345 -13.51 16.39 -31.78
N ALA A 346 -13.07 15.12 -31.78
CA ALA A 346 -12.32 14.54 -32.89
C ALA A 346 -13.10 14.50 -34.21
N ALA A 347 -14.42 14.36 -34.14
CA ALA A 347 -15.31 14.44 -35.30
C ALA A 347 -15.63 15.87 -35.78
N GLY A 348 -15.09 16.89 -35.10
CA GLY A 348 -15.38 18.30 -35.41
C GLY A 348 -16.71 18.80 -34.84
N GLU A 349 -17.34 18.04 -33.94
CA GLU A 349 -18.62 18.37 -33.30
C GLU A 349 -18.42 19.15 -31.97
N GLY A 350 -17.38 19.99 -31.90
CA GLY A 350 -16.96 20.71 -30.70
C GLY A 350 -17.92 21.79 -30.18
N GLU A 351 -18.91 22.17 -30.97
CA GLU A 351 -19.96 23.12 -30.61
C GLU A 351 -21.37 22.48 -30.62
N SER A 352 -21.44 21.15 -30.73
CA SER A 352 -22.71 20.43 -30.81
C SER A 352 -23.51 20.52 -29.51
N GLN A 353 -24.85 20.49 -29.64
CA GLN A 353 -25.75 20.36 -28.49
C GLN A 353 -25.52 19.05 -27.73
N GLU A 354 -25.09 17.99 -28.43
CA GLU A 354 -24.75 16.71 -27.81
C GLU A 354 -23.56 16.86 -26.86
N LEU A 355 -22.47 17.51 -27.30
CA LEU A 355 -21.31 17.74 -26.45
C LEU A 355 -21.67 18.59 -25.21
N GLN A 356 -22.49 19.63 -25.38
CA GLN A 356 -22.97 20.45 -24.27
C GLN A 356 -23.79 19.63 -23.26
N HIS A 357 -24.68 18.75 -23.75
CA HIS A 357 -25.47 17.86 -22.90
C HIS A 357 -24.57 16.88 -22.14
N VAL A 358 -23.64 16.21 -22.84
CA VAL A 358 -22.69 15.28 -22.22
C VAL A 358 -21.85 15.99 -21.15
N ALA A 359 -21.30 17.17 -21.44
CA ALA A 359 -20.53 17.96 -20.50
C ALA A 359 -21.36 18.38 -19.26
N MET A 360 -22.62 18.79 -19.45
CA MET A 360 -23.52 19.14 -18.35
C MET A 360 -23.77 17.94 -17.42
N VAL A 361 -24.06 16.76 -18.00
CA VAL A 361 -24.32 15.54 -17.23
C VAL A 361 -23.08 15.12 -16.43
N ILE A 362 -21.88 15.16 -17.04
CA ILE A 362 -20.63 14.81 -16.35
C ILE A 362 -20.30 15.81 -15.23
N ASN A 363 -20.44 17.11 -15.49
CA ASN A 363 -20.25 18.13 -14.45
C ASN A 363 -21.22 17.93 -13.27
N GLY A 364 -22.48 17.58 -13.55
CA GLY A 364 -23.46 17.24 -12.52
C GLY A 364 -23.08 16.00 -11.71
N MET A 365 -22.51 14.97 -12.35
CA MET A 365 -22.01 13.77 -11.66
C MET A 365 -20.84 14.10 -10.73
N LEU A 366 -19.86 14.85 -11.21
CA LEU A 366 -18.69 15.26 -10.43
C LEU A 366 -19.06 16.20 -9.29
N GLY A 367 -19.98 17.14 -9.50
CA GLY A 367 -20.46 18.04 -8.44
C GLY A 367 -21.09 17.30 -7.25
N ARG A 368 -21.74 16.15 -7.48
CA ARG A 368 -22.29 15.31 -6.41
C ARG A 368 -21.22 14.58 -5.58
N ARG A 369 -19.98 14.49 -6.07
CA ARG A 369 -18.86 13.83 -5.37
C ARG A 369 -18.18 14.74 -4.34
N GLY A 370 -18.53 16.02 -4.29
CA GLY A 370 -17.97 17.00 -3.35
C GLY A 370 -16.81 17.80 -3.93
N SER A 371 -16.06 18.47 -3.05
CA SER A 371 -14.88 19.24 -3.44
C SER A 371 -13.76 18.31 -3.91
N VAL A 372 -13.03 18.72 -4.95
CA VAL A 372 -11.87 17.96 -5.46
C VAL A 372 -10.80 17.77 -4.38
N GLU A 373 -10.68 18.70 -3.44
CA GLU A 373 -9.69 18.69 -2.36
C GLU A 373 -9.92 17.56 -1.34
N THR A 374 -11.15 17.08 -1.22
CA THR A 374 -11.52 16.01 -0.27
C THR A 374 -11.39 14.61 -0.86
N LEU A 375 -11.11 14.51 -2.17
CA LEU A 375 -11.06 13.23 -2.87
C LEU A 375 -9.72 12.53 -2.63
N THR A 376 -9.80 11.23 -2.30
CA THR A 376 -8.62 10.38 -2.05
C THR A 376 -8.35 9.37 -3.16
N ASP A 377 -9.32 9.16 -4.07
CA ASP A 377 -9.16 8.30 -5.23
C ASP A 377 -8.60 9.08 -6.43
N TYR A 378 -7.39 8.70 -6.86
CA TYR A 378 -6.73 9.30 -8.02
C TYR A 378 -7.61 9.31 -9.27
N TRP A 379 -8.31 8.21 -9.56
CA TRP A 379 -9.07 8.12 -10.83
C TRP A 379 -10.24 9.09 -10.87
N LEU A 380 -10.83 9.39 -9.72
CA LEU A 380 -11.88 10.38 -9.60
C LEU A 380 -11.32 11.80 -9.79
N VAL A 381 -10.18 12.11 -9.19
CA VAL A 381 -9.48 13.39 -9.36
C VAL A 381 -9.02 13.56 -10.82
N ALA A 382 -8.46 12.52 -11.44
CA ALA A 382 -8.07 12.53 -12.84
C ALA A 382 -9.28 12.74 -13.78
N SER A 383 -10.43 12.13 -13.47
CA SER A 383 -11.67 12.38 -14.21
C SER A 383 -12.13 13.84 -14.05
N PHE A 384 -11.99 14.43 -12.86
CA PHE A 384 -12.28 15.84 -12.63
C PHE A 384 -11.34 16.76 -13.43
N PHE A 385 -10.05 16.42 -13.48
CA PHE A 385 -9.06 17.10 -14.30
C PHE A 385 -9.43 17.03 -15.79
N GLU A 386 -9.69 15.83 -16.33
CA GLU A 386 -10.06 15.60 -17.72
C GLU A 386 -11.32 16.38 -18.14
N VAL A 387 -12.36 16.40 -17.29
CA VAL A 387 -13.60 17.14 -17.54
C VAL A 387 -13.40 18.64 -17.47
N SER A 388 -12.58 19.11 -16.53
CA SER A 388 -12.22 20.53 -16.44
C SER A 388 -11.48 20.99 -17.69
N VAL A 389 -10.61 20.14 -18.25
CA VAL A 389 -9.94 20.40 -19.53
C VAL A 389 -10.93 20.39 -20.70
N LEU A 390 -11.81 19.39 -20.77
CA LEU A 390 -12.87 19.31 -21.80
C LEU A 390 -13.82 20.52 -21.79
N THR A 391 -14.03 21.14 -20.65
CA THR A 391 -14.92 22.30 -20.48
C THR A 391 -14.18 23.63 -20.44
N GLU A 392 -12.86 23.63 -20.72
CA GLU A 392 -11.97 24.80 -20.66
C GLU A 392 -11.97 25.54 -19.30
N ASN A 393 -12.34 24.85 -18.22
CA ASN A 393 -12.27 25.39 -16.87
C ASN A 393 -10.87 25.15 -16.26
N TYR A 394 -9.87 25.87 -16.79
CA TYR A 394 -8.48 25.72 -16.35
C TYR A 394 -8.26 25.98 -14.85
N PRO A 395 -8.94 26.93 -14.17
CA PRO A 395 -8.81 27.08 -12.72
C PRO A 395 -9.15 25.80 -11.94
N LYS A 396 -10.26 25.14 -12.29
CA LYS A 396 -10.63 23.84 -11.70
C LYS A 396 -9.68 22.72 -12.10
N ALA A 397 -9.17 22.74 -13.34
CA ALA A 397 -8.15 21.79 -13.77
C ALA A 397 -6.87 21.94 -12.94
N CYS A 398 -6.41 23.16 -12.64
CA CYS A 398 -5.24 23.37 -11.78
C CYS A 398 -5.46 22.90 -10.34
N GLN A 399 -6.67 23.07 -9.78
CA GLN A 399 -7.01 22.52 -8.45
C GLN A 399 -6.94 20.98 -8.44
N ALA A 400 -7.48 20.35 -9.49
CA ALA A 400 -7.40 18.90 -9.65
C ALA A 400 -5.95 18.43 -9.85
N ALA A 401 -5.14 19.17 -10.62
CA ALA A 401 -3.73 18.89 -10.79
C ALA A 401 -2.97 18.93 -9.46
N ALA A 402 -3.17 19.97 -8.64
CA ALA A 402 -2.58 20.02 -7.29
C ALA A 402 -2.99 18.81 -6.43
N CYS A 403 -4.26 18.38 -6.50
CA CYS A 403 -4.72 17.18 -5.82
C CYS A 403 -4.08 15.89 -6.39
N MET A 404 -3.94 15.79 -7.72
CA MET A 404 -3.25 14.66 -8.37
C MET A 404 -1.79 14.55 -7.90
N HIS A 405 -1.09 15.68 -7.71
CA HIS A 405 0.26 15.69 -7.15
C HIS A 405 0.28 15.13 -5.72
N ARG A 406 -0.58 15.65 -4.83
CA ARG A 406 -0.64 15.23 -3.42
C ARG A 406 -0.98 13.75 -3.23
N LEU A 407 -1.69 13.13 -4.17
CA LEU A 407 -2.01 11.70 -4.12
C LEU A 407 -0.83 10.79 -4.45
N GLU A 408 0.28 11.33 -4.97
CA GLU A 408 1.48 10.61 -5.40
C GLU A 408 1.17 9.34 -6.20
N PRO A 409 0.46 9.47 -7.33
CA PRO A 409 0.03 8.32 -8.12
C PRO A 409 1.24 7.63 -8.77
N PRO A 410 1.15 6.30 -9.03
CA PRO A 410 2.11 5.63 -9.90
C PRO A 410 2.25 6.36 -11.24
N LEU A 411 3.47 6.49 -11.77
CA LEU A 411 3.73 7.27 -13.00
C LEU A 411 2.89 6.84 -14.21
N TRP A 412 2.54 5.56 -14.29
CA TRP A 412 1.69 5.05 -15.38
C TRP A 412 0.24 5.55 -15.30
N HIS A 413 -0.29 5.84 -14.09
CA HIS A 413 -1.59 6.50 -13.95
C HIS A 413 -1.52 7.90 -14.58
N LEU A 414 -0.47 8.65 -14.22
CA LEU A 414 -0.26 10.00 -14.71
C LEU A 414 -0.11 10.03 -16.24
N ARG A 415 0.69 9.10 -16.81
CA ARG A 415 0.87 8.98 -18.25
C ARG A 415 -0.46 8.76 -19.00
N LEU A 416 -1.31 7.86 -18.51
CA LEU A 416 -2.63 7.63 -19.12
C LEU A 416 -3.54 8.87 -19.09
N THR A 417 -3.51 9.64 -18.01
CA THR A 417 -4.27 10.89 -17.90
C THR A 417 -3.72 11.95 -18.88
N LEU A 418 -2.40 12.06 -18.98
CA LEU A 418 -1.73 12.98 -19.92
C LEU A 418 -2.00 12.61 -21.38
N ASP A 419 -2.00 11.32 -21.74
CA ASP A 419 -2.31 10.84 -23.10
C ASP A 419 -3.72 11.27 -23.52
N LYS A 420 -4.69 11.19 -22.61
CA LYS A 420 -6.06 11.66 -22.87
C LYS A 420 -6.12 13.18 -23.06
N VAL A 421 -5.43 13.94 -22.21
CA VAL A 421 -5.38 15.40 -22.34
C VAL A 421 -4.71 15.83 -23.64
N ALA A 422 -3.63 15.14 -24.04
CA ALA A 422 -2.97 15.36 -25.32
C ALA A 422 -3.94 15.11 -26.49
N LEU A 423 -4.74 14.04 -26.43
CA LEU A 423 -5.77 13.76 -27.43
C LEU A 423 -6.84 14.87 -27.49
N ILE A 424 -7.31 15.38 -26.34
CA ILE A 424 -8.26 16.50 -26.29
C ILE A 424 -7.65 17.77 -26.91
N HIS A 425 -6.40 18.09 -26.57
CA HIS A 425 -5.67 19.25 -27.12
C HIS A 425 -5.33 19.12 -28.60
N ARG A 426 -5.35 17.91 -29.17
CA ARG A 426 -5.17 17.71 -30.62
C ARG A 426 -6.35 18.25 -31.42
N PHE A 427 -7.57 18.11 -30.90
CA PHE A 427 -8.81 18.46 -31.61
C PHE A 427 -9.47 19.74 -31.10
N ARG A 428 -8.85 20.41 -30.14
CA ARG A 428 -9.29 21.68 -29.59
C ARG A 428 -8.10 22.61 -29.59
N GLN A 429 -8.27 23.89 -29.89
CA GLN A 429 -7.18 24.88 -29.79
C GLN A 429 -7.28 25.60 -28.44
N PRO A 430 -6.79 25.01 -27.33
CA PRO A 430 -6.90 25.64 -26.03
C PRO A 430 -6.04 26.92 -25.98
N LYS A 431 -6.52 27.91 -25.23
CA LYS A 431 -5.68 29.01 -24.72
C LYS A 431 -5.44 28.76 -23.22
N PRO A 432 -4.53 27.84 -22.85
CA PRO A 432 -4.33 27.48 -21.46
C PRO A 432 -3.76 28.66 -20.67
N THR A 433 -4.11 28.72 -19.38
CA THR A 433 -3.46 29.64 -18.43
C THR A 433 -2.02 29.21 -18.17
N ARG A 434 -1.15 30.14 -17.74
CA ARG A 434 0.26 29.83 -17.43
C ARG A 434 0.39 28.74 -16.36
N LEU A 435 -0.44 28.82 -15.31
CA LEU A 435 -0.51 27.81 -14.26
C LEU A 435 -0.95 26.43 -14.77
N PHE A 436 -1.87 26.36 -15.74
CA PHE A 436 -2.26 25.08 -16.31
C PHE A 436 -1.12 24.48 -17.17
N THR A 437 -0.45 25.31 -17.95
CA THR A 437 0.74 24.91 -18.71
C THR A 437 1.84 24.39 -17.77
N PHE A 438 2.09 25.07 -16.64
CA PHE A 438 3.00 24.60 -15.59
C PHE A 438 2.66 23.17 -15.16
N TRP A 439 1.40 22.90 -14.79
CA TRP A 439 1.01 21.56 -14.32
C TRP A 439 1.16 20.48 -15.38
N LEU A 440 0.83 20.78 -16.64
CA LEU A 440 1.03 19.84 -17.74
C LEU A 440 2.50 19.51 -17.95
N ASP A 441 3.37 20.52 -17.99
CA ASP A 441 4.80 20.31 -18.21
C ASP A 441 5.46 19.62 -17.02
N TYR A 442 5.09 20.01 -15.80
CA TYR A 442 5.53 19.36 -14.56
C TYR A 442 5.17 17.87 -14.56
N PHE A 443 3.94 17.51 -14.95
CA PHE A 443 3.51 16.12 -15.02
C PHE A 443 4.13 15.34 -16.18
N ARG A 444 4.38 15.98 -17.34
CA ARG A 444 5.11 15.36 -18.44
C ARG A 444 6.54 15.03 -18.03
N GLU A 445 7.23 15.96 -17.37
CA GLU A 445 8.59 15.75 -16.85
C GLU A 445 8.60 14.64 -15.80
N MET A 446 7.63 14.64 -14.87
CA MET A 446 7.47 13.57 -13.87
C MET A 446 7.22 12.21 -14.52
N ALA A 447 6.39 12.14 -15.57
CA ALA A 447 6.07 10.90 -16.28
C ALA A 447 7.16 10.47 -17.28
N ALA A 448 8.12 11.33 -17.63
CA ALA A 448 9.24 11.02 -18.50
C ALA A 448 10.36 10.25 -17.79
N ASP A 449 10.46 10.40 -16.46
CA ASP A 449 11.37 9.60 -15.63
C ASP A 449 10.95 8.13 -15.70
N SER A 450 11.60 7.37 -16.58
CA SER A 450 11.36 5.94 -16.72
C SER A 450 12.18 5.24 -15.65
N PRO A 451 11.57 4.62 -14.63
CA PRO A 451 12.32 3.68 -13.82
C PRO A 451 12.66 2.51 -14.74
N SER A 452 13.91 2.47 -15.21
CA SER A 452 14.45 1.20 -15.68
C SER A 452 14.33 0.22 -14.50
N LEU A 453 14.06 -1.05 -14.80
CA LEU A 453 13.67 -2.05 -13.80
C LEU A 453 14.79 -2.39 -12.80
N ASP A 454 15.98 -1.79 -12.90
CA ASP A 454 17.19 -2.21 -12.18
C ASP A 454 17.96 -1.07 -11.44
N ASP A 455 17.48 0.19 -11.43
CA ASP A 455 18.31 1.32 -10.94
C ASP A 455 18.23 1.56 -9.42
N GLU A 456 18.80 0.64 -8.64
CA GLU A 456 19.15 0.88 -7.23
C GLU A 456 20.63 1.31 -7.03
N ALA A 457 21.43 1.43 -8.09
CA ALA A 457 22.89 1.61 -7.97
C ALA A 457 23.53 2.71 -8.83
N GLU A 458 22.78 3.69 -9.35
CA GLU A 458 23.43 4.82 -10.04
C GLU A 458 23.84 5.93 -9.06
N GLU A 459 25.17 6.00 -8.84
CA GLU A 459 25.88 7.14 -8.26
C GLU A 459 25.36 8.48 -8.83
N GLU A 460 25.44 9.55 -8.03
CA GLU A 460 25.09 10.91 -8.47
C GLU A 460 26.07 11.39 -9.55
N SER A 461 25.87 10.93 -10.79
CA SER A 461 26.49 11.47 -11.99
C SER A 461 25.91 12.87 -12.23
N LEU A 462 26.66 13.91 -11.83
CA LEU A 462 26.37 15.29 -12.20
C LEU A 462 26.39 15.39 -13.73
N VAL A 463 25.24 15.70 -14.33
CA VAL A 463 25.15 15.98 -15.76
C VAL A 463 25.92 17.29 -16.02
N GLU A 464 26.97 17.24 -16.82
CA GLU A 464 27.64 18.43 -17.35
C GLU A 464 26.66 19.17 -18.27
N LEU A 465 26.04 20.24 -17.76
CA LEU A 465 25.19 21.12 -18.56
C LEU A 465 26.06 22.07 -19.39
N GLU A 466 25.86 22.09 -20.70
CA GLU A 466 26.41 23.14 -21.57
C GLU A 466 25.87 24.52 -21.14
N ALA A 467 26.77 25.51 -21.11
CA ALA A 467 26.62 26.79 -20.43
C ALA A 467 25.62 27.77 -21.09
N ALA A 468 24.32 27.45 -21.09
CA ALA A 468 23.29 28.45 -21.34
C ALA A 468 23.34 29.52 -20.23
N PRO A 469 23.21 30.83 -20.55
CA PRO A 469 23.27 31.90 -19.55
C PRO A 469 22.07 31.92 -18.60
N THR A 470 21.02 31.17 -18.90
CA THR A 470 19.84 31.03 -18.04
C THR A 470 19.31 29.61 -18.14
N ALA A 471 19.21 28.94 -16.99
CA ALA A 471 18.56 27.63 -16.86
C ALA A 471 17.20 27.78 -16.16
N GLU A 472 16.17 27.11 -16.67
CA GLU A 472 14.80 27.18 -16.15
C GLU A 472 14.35 25.80 -15.64
N PHE A 473 13.71 25.78 -14.48
CA PHE A 473 13.21 24.57 -13.84
C PHE A 473 11.80 24.76 -13.29
N LEU A 474 11.01 23.67 -13.31
CA LEU A 474 9.68 23.61 -12.70
C LEU A 474 9.79 22.98 -11.31
N ALA A 475 9.28 23.66 -10.28
CA ALA A 475 9.26 23.13 -8.92
C ALA A 475 8.00 23.55 -8.17
N LEU A 476 7.75 22.92 -7.03
CA LEU A 476 6.83 23.41 -6.02
C LEU A 476 7.63 23.99 -4.86
N LEU A 477 7.31 25.22 -4.45
CA LEU A 477 7.83 25.83 -3.23
C LEU A 477 6.99 25.33 -2.07
N ALA A 478 7.62 24.65 -1.11
CA ALA A 478 6.92 23.95 -0.04
C ALA A 478 7.28 24.53 1.33
N GLU A 479 6.35 25.25 1.96
CA GLU A 479 6.52 25.77 3.33
C GLU A 479 6.28 24.68 4.39
N THR A 480 5.27 23.83 4.14
CA THR A 480 4.95 22.64 4.93
C THR A 480 4.72 21.45 4.00
N GLU A 481 4.46 20.25 4.53
CA GLU A 481 4.02 19.10 3.70
C GLU A 481 2.65 19.31 3.03
N SER A 482 1.87 20.29 3.50
CA SER A 482 0.51 20.55 3.01
C SER A 482 0.41 21.79 2.12
N ASP A 483 1.39 22.70 2.21
CA ASP A 483 1.38 24.01 1.55
C ASP A 483 2.47 24.07 0.49
N GLU A 484 2.07 23.74 -0.74
CA GLU A 484 2.95 23.66 -1.91
C GLU A 484 2.46 24.58 -3.04
N TRP A 485 3.37 25.39 -3.58
CA TRP A 485 3.06 26.43 -4.55
C TRP A 485 3.82 26.22 -5.86
N PRO A 486 3.14 26.15 -7.02
CA PRO A 486 3.78 26.13 -8.34
C PRO A 486 4.72 27.31 -8.56
N VAL A 487 6.00 27.02 -8.82
CA VAL A 487 7.03 28.02 -9.08
C VAL A 487 7.89 27.66 -10.28
N ARG A 488 8.28 28.68 -11.05
CA ARG A 488 9.42 28.59 -11.97
C ARG A 488 10.68 29.08 -11.28
N VAL A 489 11.74 28.31 -11.42
CA VAL A 489 13.05 28.61 -10.85
C VAL A 489 14.02 28.89 -12.00
N LEU A 490 14.58 30.09 -12.02
CA LEU A 490 15.55 30.53 -13.03
C LEU A 490 16.90 30.72 -12.37
N VAL A 491 17.92 30.00 -12.85
CA VAL A 491 19.31 30.22 -12.45
C VAL A 491 19.98 31.02 -13.56
N ARG A 492 20.37 32.26 -13.25
CA ARG A 492 20.92 33.19 -14.23
C ARG A 492 22.38 33.47 -13.99
N ARG A 493 23.15 33.47 -15.08
CA ARG A 493 24.54 33.94 -15.12
C ARG A 493 24.62 35.25 -15.88
N GLY A 494 25.17 36.28 -15.25
CA GLY A 494 25.49 37.53 -15.93
C GLY A 494 24.31 38.46 -16.25
N TRP A 495 23.26 38.45 -15.41
CA TRP A 495 22.08 39.28 -15.62
C TRP A 495 22.35 40.75 -15.23
N LEU A 496 21.98 41.70 -16.09
CA LEU A 496 22.09 43.13 -15.77
C LEU A 496 21.09 43.53 -14.68
N SER A 497 21.58 43.74 -13.46
CA SER A 497 20.87 44.43 -12.40
C SER A 497 21.14 45.94 -12.45
N VAL A 498 20.37 46.70 -11.68
CA VAL A 498 20.55 48.15 -11.48
C VAL A 498 21.93 48.48 -10.89
N HIS A 499 22.63 47.50 -10.32
CA HIS A 499 23.96 47.63 -9.71
C HIS A 499 25.09 46.93 -10.49
N GLY A 500 24.81 46.42 -11.70
CA GLY A 500 25.79 45.72 -12.56
C GLY A 500 25.38 44.28 -12.90
N VAL A 501 26.30 43.55 -13.53
CA VAL A 501 26.15 42.14 -13.92
C VAL A 501 26.14 41.26 -12.65
N SER A 502 25.06 40.53 -12.40
CA SER A 502 24.86 39.71 -11.19
C SER A 502 24.39 38.29 -11.55
N GLU A 503 24.87 37.32 -10.79
CA GLU A 503 24.43 35.92 -10.83
C GLU A 503 23.35 35.72 -9.75
N SER A 504 22.24 35.08 -10.11
CA SER A 504 21.08 35.00 -9.19
C SER A 504 20.21 33.76 -9.40
N ILE A 505 19.49 33.40 -8.35
CA ILE A 505 18.39 32.43 -8.36
C ILE A 505 17.08 33.22 -8.25
N GLU A 506 16.26 33.21 -9.31
CA GLU A 506 14.92 33.78 -9.28
C GLU A 506 13.89 32.66 -9.08
N VAL A 507 13.03 32.80 -8.08
CA VAL A 507 11.88 31.92 -7.80
C VAL A 507 10.61 32.74 -7.98
N ALA A 508 9.76 32.37 -8.93
CA ALA A 508 8.54 33.09 -9.26
C ALA A 508 7.32 32.17 -9.23
N THR A 509 6.25 32.57 -8.54
CA THR A 509 5.00 31.80 -8.52
C THR A 509 4.25 31.90 -9.85
N GLU A 510 3.62 30.77 -10.22
CA GLU A 510 2.70 30.68 -11.35
C GLU A 510 1.26 30.90 -10.88
N SER A 511 0.56 31.86 -11.48
CA SER A 511 -0.83 32.20 -11.14
C SER A 511 -1.78 31.98 -12.33
N SER A 512 -3.08 31.88 -12.04
CA SER A 512 -4.13 31.67 -13.04
C SER A 512 -4.50 32.92 -13.84
N SER A 513 -4.16 34.13 -13.37
CA SER A 513 -4.47 35.39 -14.06
C SER A 513 -3.34 36.43 -13.97
N ASP A 514 -3.19 37.25 -15.02
CA ASP A 514 -2.32 38.46 -15.02
C ASP A 514 -2.89 39.58 -14.13
N VAL A 515 -4.16 39.47 -13.70
CA VAL A 515 -4.83 40.46 -12.83
C VAL A 515 -4.45 40.21 -11.36
N ASP A 516 -4.28 38.95 -10.96
CA ASP A 516 -3.77 38.55 -9.63
C ASP A 516 -2.32 39.02 -9.37
N ALA A 517 -1.58 39.34 -10.45
CA ALA A 517 -0.26 39.96 -10.37
C ALA A 517 -0.29 41.38 -9.77
N LYS A 518 -1.44 42.06 -9.82
CA LYS A 518 -1.61 43.43 -9.27
C LYS A 518 -2.21 43.45 -7.86
N SER A 519 -2.87 42.38 -7.42
CA SER A 519 -3.53 42.26 -6.11
C SER A 519 -2.69 41.56 -5.02
N GLY A 520 -1.38 41.37 -5.27
CA GLY A 520 -0.44 40.84 -4.27
C GLY A 520 -0.28 39.33 -4.22
N GLY A 521 -0.80 38.59 -5.22
CA GLY A 521 -0.74 37.12 -5.27
C GLY A 521 0.47 36.52 -6.01
N GLN A 522 1.32 37.35 -6.64
CA GLN A 522 2.52 36.88 -7.34
C GLN A 522 3.75 37.14 -6.48
N PHE A 523 4.34 36.06 -5.95
CA PHE A 523 5.60 36.10 -5.21
C PHE A 523 6.74 35.87 -6.20
N ARG A 524 7.58 36.89 -6.38
CA ARG A 524 8.84 36.78 -7.12
C ARG A 524 9.97 37.13 -6.17
N LEU A 525 10.80 36.15 -5.89
CA LEU A 525 11.99 36.28 -5.08
C LEU A 525 13.21 36.20 -5.99
N ASN A 526 14.08 37.20 -5.95
CA ASN A 526 15.34 37.19 -6.69
C ASN A 526 16.47 37.21 -5.66
N LEU A 527 17.21 36.10 -5.58
CA LEU A 527 18.30 35.90 -4.64
C LEU A 527 19.62 36.07 -5.38
N SER A 528 20.35 37.15 -5.08
CA SER A 528 21.72 37.32 -5.56
C SER A 528 22.67 36.36 -4.85
N GLU A 529 23.86 36.11 -5.43
CA GLU A 529 24.87 35.19 -4.86
C GLU A 529 25.15 35.44 -3.37
N ASP A 530 25.26 36.70 -2.95
CA ASP A 530 25.52 37.11 -1.56
C ASP A 530 24.38 36.80 -0.58
N GLN A 531 23.16 36.62 -1.10
CA GLN A 531 21.97 36.29 -0.30
C GLN A 531 21.78 34.78 -0.14
N VAL A 532 22.45 33.96 -0.97
CA VAL A 532 22.37 32.51 -0.91
C VAL A 532 23.59 31.96 -0.17
N ARG A 533 23.37 31.34 0.98
CA ARG A 533 24.44 30.71 1.76
C ARG A 533 24.88 29.40 1.15
N GLN A 534 23.92 28.56 0.79
CA GLN A 534 24.17 27.20 0.33
C GLN A 534 22.95 26.64 -0.41
N VAL A 535 23.20 25.74 -1.36
CA VAL A 535 22.16 24.85 -1.92
C VAL A 535 22.52 23.41 -1.61
N CYS A 536 21.55 22.62 -1.15
CA CYS A 536 21.74 21.21 -0.80
C CYS A 536 20.65 20.33 -1.41
N LEU A 537 21.05 19.13 -1.84
CA LEU A 537 20.11 18.08 -2.23
C LEU A 537 19.60 17.33 -0.99
N ALA A 538 18.30 17.05 -0.94
CA ALA A 538 17.74 16.28 0.16
C ALA A 538 18.17 14.81 0.07
N GLN A 539 18.75 14.28 1.16
CA GLN A 539 19.25 12.89 1.23
C GLN A 539 18.11 11.85 1.23
N ARG A 540 16.99 12.14 1.91
CA ARG A 540 15.85 11.20 2.04
C ARG A 540 14.72 11.47 1.05
N HIS A 541 14.71 12.63 0.40
CA HIS A 541 13.64 13.01 -0.55
C HIS A 541 14.22 13.22 -1.96
N ARG A 542 14.06 12.22 -2.83
CA ARG A 542 14.73 12.15 -4.15
C ARG A 542 14.41 13.33 -5.09
N ARG A 543 13.32 14.06 -4.84
CA ARG A 543 12.89 15.22 -5.64
C ARG A 543 13.13 16.59 -4.99
N ALA A 544 13.62 16.65 -3.74
CA ALA A 544 13.69 17.93 -3.02
C ALA A 544 15.11 18.51 -2.98
N ALA A 545 15.21 19.83 -3.08
CA ALA A 545 16.42 20.61 -2.80
C ALA A 545 16.11 21.75 -1.83
N PHE A 546 17.12 22.17 -1.07
CA PHE A 546 17.06 23.28 -0.14
C PHE A 546 17.96 24.41 -0.62
N VAL A 547 17.43 25.63 -0.61
CA VAL A 547 18.17 26.86 -0.85
C VAL A 547 18.21 27.63 0.47
N PHE A 548 19.37 27.64 1.11
CA PHE A 548 19.58 28.34 2.37
C PHE A 548 19.91 29.80 2.09
N THR A 549 19.11 30.72 2.62
CA THR A 549 19.30 32.16 2.40
C THR A 549 19.70 32.86 3.70
N LEU A 550 19.92 34.18 3.64
CA LEU A 550 20.17 34.99 4.83
C LEU A 550 18.93 35.16 5.73
N CYS A 551 17.72 34.98 5.19
CA CYS A 551 16.47 35.32 5.86
C CYS A 551 15.59 34.09 6.12
N ASP A 552 15.26 33.33 5.08
CA ASP A 552 14.37 32.17 5.14
C ASP A 552 14.83 31.07 4.16
N ASP A 553 14.80 29.82 4.59
CA ASP A 553 15.21 28.68 3.76
C ASP A 553 14.07 28.27 2.83
N LEU A 554 14.41 28.00 1.56
CA LEU A 554 13.43 27.55 0.57
C LEU A 554 13.56 26.04 0.37
N ARG A 555 12.43 25.34 0.43
CA ARG A 555 12.33 23.95 0.02
C ARG A 555 11.68 23.86 -1.35
N LEU A 556 12.44 23.41 -2.34
CA LEU A 556 11.99 23.25 -3.72
C LEU A 556 11.78 21.76 -4.02
N LEU A 557 10.57 21.42 -4.46
CA LEU A 557 10.17 20.07 -4.84
C LEU A 557 10.04 19.95 -6.36
N PHE A 558 11.01 19.30 -7.00
CA PHE A 558 11.05 19.10 -8.43
C PHE A 558 10.12 17.95 -8.87
N SER A 559 9.87 17.86 -10.18
CA SER A 559 9.05 16.80 -10.78
C SER A 559 9.66 15.41 -10.57
N ASN A 560 10.99 15.28 -10.70
CA ASN A 560 11.73 14.03 -10.62
C ASN A 560 13.19 14.25 -10.14
N ARG A 561 13.96 13.15 -9.97
CA ARG A 561 15.38 13.21 -9.55
C ARG A 561 16.27 13.92 -10.58
N PRO A 562 16.18 13.62 -11.90
CA PRO A 562 16.96 14.32 -12.91
C PRO A 562 16.81 15.85 -12.90
N ALA A 563 15.59 16.37 -12.81
CA ALA A 563 15.30 17.81 -12.77
C ALA A 563 15.94 18.49 -11.54
N ARG A 564 15.84 17.84 -10.37
CA ARG A 564 16.51 18.28 -9.13
C ARG A 564 18.03 18.35 -9.30
N SER A 565 18.63 17.31 -9.89
CA SER A 565 20.08 17.24 -10.10
C SER A 565 20.55 18.27 -11.13
N ALA A 566 19.79 18.49 -12.21
CA ALA A 566 20.06 19.51 -13.21
C ALA A 566 20.00 20.92 -12.62
N PHE A 567 19.05 21.19 -11.72
CA PHE A 567 19.01 22.43 -10.96
C PHE A 567 20.29 22.65 -10.13
N TYR A 568 20.70 21.63 -9.37
CA TYR A 568 21.92 21.73 -8.56
C TYR A 568 23.18 21.94 -9.42
N ALA A 569 23.29 21.24 -10.55
CA ALA A 569 24.38 21.43 -11.49
C ALA A 569 24.40 22.85 -12.10
N ALA A 570 23.23 23.42 -12.43
CA ALA A 570 23.14 24.80 -12.88
C ALA A 570 23.57 25.81 -11.80
N VAL A 571 23.17 25.59 -10.53
CA VAL A 571 23.67 26.40 -9.40
C VAL A 571 25.18 26.24 -9.25
N ALA A 572 25.74 25.03 -9.34
CA ALA A 572 27.18 24.82 -9.25
C ALA A 572 27.98 25.49 -10.37
N ALA A 573 27.42 25.52 -11.59
CA ALA A 573 28.05 26.15 -12.75
C ALA A 573 27.94 27.68 -12.75
N HIS A 574 26.86 28.24 -12.20
CA HIS A 574 26.58 29.67 -12.25
C HIS A 574 26.79 30.41 -10.92
N LEU A 575 26.90 29.69 -9.80
CA LEU A 575 27.08 30.21 -8.44
C LEU A 575 28.05 29.28 -7.66
N PRO A 576 29.32 29.16 -8.08
CA PRO A 576 30.24 28.15 -7.54
C PRO A 576 30.55 28.34 -6.05
N GLY A 577 30.46 29.57 -5.51
CA GLY A 577 30.63 29.85 -4.09
C GLY A 577 29.52 29.25 -3.22
N VAL A 578 28.31 29.12 -3.78
CA VAL A 578 27.11 28.63 -3.11
C VAL A 578 27.02 27.10 -3.12
N ALA A 579 27.48 26.47 -4.20
CA ALA A 579 27.45 25.00 -4.33
C ALA A 579 28.56 24.28 -3.54
N ARG A 580 29.72 24.93 -3.34
CA ARG A 580 30.91 24.36 -2.67
C ARG A 580 30.81 24.18 -1.15
N GLY A 581 29.68 24.52 -0.53
CA GLY A 581 29.41 24.18 0.88
C GLY A 581 29.25 22.67 1.14
N ALA A 582 29.17 21.86 0.09
CA ALA A 582 29.16 20.40 0.13
C ALA A 582 30.53 19.84 -0.29
N GLU A 583 31.52 19.89 0.61
CA GLU A 583 32.64 18.95 0.56
C GLU A 583 32.21 17.66 1.29
N PRO A 584 32.07 16.51 0.62
CA PRO A 584 31.82 15.20 1.25
C PRO A 584 33.07 14.64 1.96
N GLY A 585 33.96 15.51 2.45
CA GLY A 585 35.35 15.17 2.78
C GLY A 585 35.91 15.74 4.08
N LEU A 586 35.23 16.68 4.76
CA LEU A 586 35.62 17.01 6.14
C LEU A 586 35.06 15.93 7.06
N ARG A 587 35.96 15.01 7.41
CA ARG A 587 35.88 14.02 8.48
C ARG A 587 34.86 14.41 9.56
N SER A 588 34.22 13.37 10.09
CA SER A 588 33.79 13.23 11.48
C SER A 588 34.86 13.71 12.49
N GLY A 589 35.16 15.00 12.48
CA GLY A 589 35.92 15.71 13.47
C GLY A 589 34.91 16.20 14.48
N GLY A 590 34.90 15.53 15.64
CA GLY A 590 34.05 15.92 16.75
C GLY A 590 34.19 17.41 17.01
N PHE A 591 33.04 18.08 17.11
CA PHE A 591 32.97 19.27 17.95
C PHE A 591 33.32 18.79 19.37
N GLU A 592 34.49 19.19 19.89
CA GLU A 592 34.95 18.83 21.24
C GLU A 592 34.02 19.41 22.33
N PRO A 593 34.01 18.86 23.57
CA PRO A 593 34.42 17.53 24.03
C PRO A 593 33.19 16.64 24.30
N VAL A 594 33.35 15.32 24.25
CA VAL A 594 32.41 14.40 24.92
C VAL A 594 32.41 14.77 26.40
N LEU A 595 31.35 15.42 26.85
CA LEU A 595 31.12 15.68 28.27
C LEU A 595 30.96 14.31 28.96
N ASN A 596 31.79 14.03 29.97
CA ASN A 596 31.56 12.89 30.85
C ASN A 596 30.52 13.33 31.88
N PHE A 597 29.36 12.66 31.89
CA PHE A 597 28.25 13.02 32.77
C PHE A 597 27.51 11.77 33.25
N ASP A 598 26.87 11.88 34.40
CA ASP A 598 25.92 10.89 34.92
C ASP A 598 24.53 11.52 35.07
N TYR A 599 23.49 10.79 34.68
CA TYR A 599 22.11 11.23 34.91
C TYR A 599 21.81 11.23 36.41
N GLU A 600 21.12 12.26 36.87
CA GLU A 600 20.55 12.26 38.21
C GLU A 600 19.39 11.26 38.25
N LEU A 601 19.43 10.31 39.19
CA LEU A 601 18.39 9.31 39.34
C LEU A 601 17.39 9.72 40.42
N THR A 602 16.12 9.40 40.22
CA THR A 602 15.07 9.48 41.23
C THR A 602 15.26 8.38 42.28
N PRO A 603 14.59 8.47 43.45
CA PRO A 603 14.61 7.38 44.45
C PRO A 603 14.16 6.01 43.91
N SER A 604 13.42 5.99 42.80
CA SER A 604 12.98 4.78 42.08
C SER A 604 13.97 4.26 41.03
N GLY A 605 15.16 4.86 40.92
CA GLY A 605 16.20 4.46 39.96
C GLY A 605 15.96 4.91 38.51
N GLN A 606 15.06 5.87 38.27
CA GLN A 606 14.77 6.40 36.93
C GLN A 606 15.51 7.72 36.69
N ARG A 607 15.80 8.07 35.43
CA ARG A 607 16.42 9.37 35.09
C ARG A 607 15.47 10.52 35.45
N ARG A 608 15.98 11.54 36.15
CA ARG A 608 15.20 12.71 36.56
C ARG A 608 14.90 13.62 35.37
N GLU A 609 13.66 13.60 34.91
CA GLU A 609 13.14 14.50 33.86
C GLU A 609 12.94 15.92 34.42
N LEU A 610 13.52 16.93 33.75
CA LEU A 610 13.35 18.35 34.03
C LEU A 610 12.17 18.95 33.25
N GLY A 611 11.89 18.41 32.07
CA GLY A 611 10.77 18.82 31.24
C GLY A 611 10.75 18.12 29.89
N ARG A 612 9.62 18.24 29.20
CA ARG A 612 9.38 17.66 27.88
C ARG A 612 9.00 18.74 26.89
N GLY A 613 9.73 18.84 25.79
CA GLY A 613 9.41 19.72 24.66
C GLY A 613 8.84 18.94 23.49
N SER A 614 8.39 19.65 22.45
CA SER A 614 7.89 19.03 21.21
C SER A 614 8.96 18.24 20.44
N PHE A 615 10.24 18.57 20.64
CA PHE A 615 11.36 17.93 19.95
C PHE A 615 12.11 16.89 20.80
N GLY A 616 11.82 16.73 22.10
CA GLY A 616 12.61 15.83 22.94
C GLY A 616 12.40 15.99 24.44
N ILE A 617 13.07 15.15 25.21
CA ILE A 617 13.00 15.13 26.69
C ILE A 617 14.27 15.75 27.26
N VAL A 618 14.14 16.56 28.32
CA VAL A 618 15.28 17.17 29.02
C VAL A 618 15.47 16.50 30.38
N TYR A 619 16.66 15.98 30.62
CA TYR A 619 17.06 15.30 31.86
C TYR A 619 18.05 16.14 32.68
N SER A 620 18.04 15.93 34.00
CA SER A 620 19.04 16.45 34.93
C SER A 620 20.25 15.53 34.96
N ALA A 621 21.45 16.09 34.87
CA ALA A 621 22.70 15.33 34.96
C ALA A 621 23.80 16.13 35.68
N ILE A 622 24.86 15.43 36.07
CA ILE A 622 26.05 16.01 36.69
C ILE A 622 27.23 15.77 35.75
N GLU A 623 27.89 16.84 35.31
CA GLU A 623 29.17 16.76 34.64
C GLU A 623 30.25 16.29 35.62
N LEU A 624 30.89 15.17 35.34
CA LEU A 624 31.81 14.51 36.25
C LEU A 624 33.14 15.26 36.43
N LYS A 625 33.56 16.05 35.43
CA LYS A 625 34.83 16.79 35.48
C LYS A 625 34.78 18.00 36.42
N ARG A 626 33.72 18.81 36.33
CA ARG A 626 33.58 20.04 37.13
C ARG A 626 32.60 19.88 38.29
N GLN A 627 31.95 18.72 38.40
CA GLN A 627 30.90 18.45 39.39
C GLN A 627 29.76 19.49 39.30
N MET A 628 29.43 19.90 38.07
CA MET A 628 28.40 20.90 37.80
C MET A 628 27.12 20.25 37.31
N LYS A 629 25.99 20.82 37.72
CA LYS A 629 24.66 20.43 37.27
C LYS A 629 24.39 20.93 35.86
N ILE A 630 23.96 20.03 34.98
CA ILE A 630 23.71 20.28 33.55
C ILE A 630 22.33 19.74 33.15
N ALA A 631 21.80 20.29 32.06
CA ALA A 631 20.58 19.80 31.40
C ALA A 631 20.96 19.05 30.11
N VAL A 632 20.43 17.83 29.93
CA VAL A 632 20.67 17.00 28.75
C VAL A 632 19.36 16.86 27.98
N LYS A 633 19.27 17.47 26.80
CA LYS A 633 18.11 17.33 25.91
C LYS A 633 18.37 16.20 24.93
N GLU A 634 17.56 15.15 25.02
CA GLU A 634 17.60 13.99 24.14
C GLU A 634 16.52 14.09 23.06
N ILE A 635 16.96 13.97 21.81
CA ILE A 635 16.12 14.02 20.61
C ILE A 635 16.36 12.75 19.81
N SER A 636 15.32 11.96 19.57
CA SER A 636 15.41 10.79 18.70
C SER A 636 15.59 11.24 17.25
N GLU A 637 16.61 10.73 16.57
CA GLU A 637 16.92 11.07 15.17
C GLU A 637 15.78 10.66 14.22
N ASP A 638 15.05 9.59 14.53
CA ASP A 638 13.88 9.14 13.76
C ASP A 638 12.71 10.13 13.79
N ARG A 639 12.66 11.01 14.80
CA ARG A 639 11.61 12.01 14.98
C ARG A 639 11.95 13.36 14.37
N VAL A 640 13.15 13.52 13.84
CA VAL A 640 13.61 14.76 13.20
C VAL A 640 13.68 14.52 11.70
N PRO A 641 12.75 15.08 10.90
CA PRO A 641 12.77 14.92 9.44
C PRO A 641 14.07 15.43 8.80
N HIS A 642 14.75 16.39 9.46
CA HIS A 642 15.96 17.06 9.00
C HIS A 642 17.03 17.14 10.11
N VAL A 643 17.77 16.06 10.35
CA VAL A 643 18.86 16.00 11.35
C VAL A 643 19.90 17.12 11.14
N GLN A 644 20.10 17.57 9.90
CA GLN A 644 21.02 18.65 9.56
C GLN A 644 20.57 20.03 10.05
N ALA A 645 19.28 20.35 9.98
CA ALA A 645 18.74 21.61 10.53
C ALA A 645 18.93 21.68 12.05
N LEU A 646 18.81 20.54 12.74
CA LEU A 646 19.12 20.43 14.17
C LEU A 646 20.61 20.66 14.46
N HIS A 647 21.51 20.12 13.64
CA HIS A 647 22.95 20.39 13.78
C HIS A 647 23.31 21.85 13.49
N GLU A 648 22.62 22.51 12.56
CA GLU A 648 22.79 23.94 12.28
C GLU A 648 22.25 24.80 13.43
N GLU A 649 21.11 24.45 14.03
CA GLU A 649 20.59 25.09 15.25
C GLU A 649 21.61 24.97 16.40
N ILE A 650 22.17 23.77 16.61
CA ILE A 650 23.23 23.54 17.61
C ILE A 650 24.46 24.41 17.32
N ARG A 651 24.91 24.47 16.06
CA ARG A 651 26.05 25.32 15.65
C ARG A 651 25.76 26.80 15.88
N LEU A 652 24.56 27.27 15.57
CA LEU A 652 24.16 28.66 15.80
C LEU A 652 24.14 28.97 17.29
N GLN A 653 23.51 28.11 18.10
CA GLN A 653 23.44 28.28 19.55
C GLN A 653 24.83 28.23 20.21
N SER A 654 25.77 27.44 19.69
CA SER A 654 27.15 27.36 20.20
C SER A 654 27.91 28.69 20.16
N ARG A 655 27.48 29.61 19.29
CA ARG A 655 28.10 30.93 19.10
C ARG A 655 27.46 32.03 19.93
N LEU A 656 26.40 31.71 20.70
CA LEU A 656 25.66 32.67 21.52
C LEU A 656 26.16 32.65 22.95
N HIS A 657 26.67 33.80 23.42
CA HIS A 657 27.16 33.98 24.78
C HIS A 657 26.57 35.26 25.36
N HIS A 658 25.50 35.13 26.14
CA HIS A 658 24.81 36.24 26.78
C HIS A 658 24.18 35.78 28.10
N ARG A 659 24.19 36.63 29.13
CA ARG A 659 23.65 36.29 30.47
C ARG A 659 22.17 35.87 30.45
N ASN A 660 21.40 36.37 29.49
CA ASN A 660 19.97 36.06 29.33
C ASN A 660 19.69 35.03 28.23
N ILE A 661 20.69 34.24 27.81
CA ILE A 661 20.56 33.12 26.87
C ILE A 661 21.19 31.89 27.52
N VAL A 662 20.45 30.77 27.51
CA VAL A 662 20.94 29.52 28.08
C VAL A 662 22.16 29.04 27.30
N GLY A 663 23.28 28.92 28.00
CA GLY A 663 24.56 28.49 27.47
C GLY A 663 24.54 27.04 27.00
N LEU A 664 25.00 26.82 25.77
CA LEU A 664 25.27 25.50 25.22
C LEU A 664 26.66 25.02 25.66
N LEU A 665 26.73 23.83 26.25
CA LEU A 665 27.98 23.20 26.71
C LEU A 665 28.56 22.21 25.71
N GLY A 666 27.72 21.65 24.82
CA GLY A 666 28.14 20.74 23.75
C GLY A 666 26.99 19.92 23.18
N SER A 667 27.31 18.99 22.28
CA SER A 667 26.34 18.01 21.76
C SER A 667 27.02 16.73 21.32
N VAL A 668 26.32 15.59 21.39
CA VAL A 668 26.79 14.32 20.84
C VAL A 668 25.62 13.58 20.20
N SER A 669 25.87 12.86 19.10
CA SER A 669 24.92 11.93 18.49
C SER A 669 25.41 10.52 18.74
N GLU A 670 24.61 9.70 19.41
CA GLU A 670 24.92 8.31 19.75
C GLU A 670 23.67 7.45 19.68
N ALA A 671 23.77 6.27 19.05
CA ALA A 671 22.71 5.25 19.02
C ALA A 671 21.34 5.77 18.54
N GLY A 672 21.32 6.66 17.53
CA GLY A 672 20.09 7.23 16.96
C GLY A 672 19.44 8.33 17.82
N VAL A 673 20.19 8.91 18.77
CA VAL A 673 19.73 10.00 19.64
C VAL A 673 20.76 11.13 19.63
N VAL A 674 20.30 12.34 19.31
CA VAL A 674 21.06 13.58 19.49
C VAL A 674 20.87 14.08 20.92
N LYS A 675 21.98 14.19 21.66
CA LYS A 675 22.05 14.74 23.01
C LYS A 675 22.65 16.14 22.94
N ILE A 676 21.94 17.12 23.48
CA ILE A 676 22.39 18.52 23.57
C ILE A 676 22.61 18.86 25.04
N PHE A 677 23.83 19.28 25.39
CA PHE A 677 24.24 19.62 26.75
C PHE A 677 24.12 21.12 26.97
N MET A 678 23.38 21.52 27.99
CA MET A 678 23.12 22.93 28.32
C MET A 678 23.35 23.17 29.81
N GLU A 679 23.57 24.41 30.20
CA GLU A 679 23.56 24.78 31.63
C GLU A 679 22.19 24.52 32.26
N GLN A 680 22.18 24.06 33.52
CA GLN A 680 20.93 23.89 34.27
C GLN A 680 20.60 25.19 35.02
N VAL A 681 19.51 25.86 34.61
CA VAL A 681 19.06 27.07 35.32
C VAL A 681 18.28 26.70 36.59
N PRO A 682 18.74 27.11 37.78
CA PRO A 682 18.03 26.87 39.03
C PRO A 682 16.76 27.73 39.10
N GLY A 683 15.59 27.11 39.27
CA GLY A 683 14.31 27.83 39.38
C GLY A 683 13.26 27.39 38.35
N GLY A 684 13.69 26.78 37.24
CA GLY A 684 12.80 26.28 36.20
C GLY A 684 12.16 27.37 35.34
N SER A 685 11.18 26.99 34.52
CA SER A 685 10.52 27.92 33.59
C SER A 685 9.68 28.99 34.31
N LEU A 686 9.55 30.18 33.71
CA LEU A 686 8.64 31.24 34.16
C LEU A 686 7.19 30.77 34.28
N THR A 687 6.74 29.87 33.40
CA THR A 687 5.41 29.25 33.50
C THR A 687 5.24 28.41 34.77
N ALA A 688 6.25 27.65 35.16
CA ALA A 688 6.23 26.87 36.39
C ALA A 688 6.24 27.78 37.64
N LEU A 689 6.99 28.89 37.58
CA LEU A 689 7.00 29.89 38.65
C LEU A 689 5.61 30.55 38.80
N ILE A 690 5.01 31.01 37.70
CA ILE A 690 3.66 31.62 37.70
C ILE A 690 2.61 30.63 38.20
N LYS A 691 2.68 29.36 37.79
CA LYS A 691 1.76 28.31 38.30
C LYS A 691 1.90 28.08 39.81
N ARG A 692 3.11 28.23 40.36
CA ARG A 692 3.38 28.00 41.79
C ARG A 692 3.04 29.21 42.65
N VAL A 693 3.33 30.42 42.18
CA VAL A 693 3.27 31.66 42.97
C VAL A 693 2.05 32.51 42.62
N GLY A 694 1.37 32.22 41.52
CA GLY A 694 0.26 33.02 41.00
C GLY A 694 0.75 34.21 40.18
N ALA A 695 -0.10 35.25 40.05
CA ALA A 695 0.24 36.46 39.32
C ALA A 695 1.46 37.16 39.93
N LEU A 696 2.45 37.48 39.09
CA LEU A 696 3.65 38.19 39.52
C LEU A 696 3.34 39.68 39.76
N ARG A 697 3.96 40.27 40.78
CA ARG A 697 3.86 41.72 41.04
C ARG A 697 4.50 42.48 39.89
N GLU A 698 4.01 43.69 39.62
CA GLU A 698 4.46 44.52 38.50
C GLU A 698 5.98 44.74 38.51
N ASP A 699 6.58 44.99 39.67
CA ASP A 699 8.04 45.14 39.82
C ASP A 699 8.81 43.88 39.36
N THR A 700 8.29 42.69 39.71
CA THR A 700 8.87 41.40 39.31
C THR A 700 8.67 41.13 37.82
N THR A 701 7.50 41.49 37.29
CA THR A 701 7.18 41.39 35.86
C THR A 701 8.08 42.30 35.03
N ALA A 702 8.29 43.54 35.47
CA ALA A 702 9.17 44.50 34.82
C ALA A 702 10.63 44.00 34.84
N HIS A 703 11.07 43.41 35.95
CA HIS A 703 12.41 42.82 36.06
C HIS A 703 12.63 41.69 35.04
N TYR A 704 11.73 40.70 34.96
CA TYR A 704 11.85 39.62 33.97
C TYR A 704 11.68 40.10 32.53
N SER A 705 10.76 41.05 32.29
CA SER A 705 10.56 41.63 30.95
C SER A 705 11.82 42.35 30.47
N HIS A 706 12.52 43.06 31.36
CA HIS A 706 13.79 43.71 31.04
C HIS A 706 14.86 42.69 30.62
N GLN A 707 14.99 41.58 31.36
CA GLN A 707 15.94 40.51 31.02
C GLN A 707 15.61 39.82 29.69
N ILE A 708 14.33 39.57 29.41
CA ILE A 708 13.86 39.01 28.13
C ILE A 708 14.22 39.96 26.98
N LEU A 709 13.94 41.25 27.14
CA LEU A 709 14.26 42.27 26.13
C LEU A 709 15.78 42.39 25.90
N GLN A 710 16.61 42.26 26.94
CA GLN A 710 18.07 42.23 26.80
C GLN A 710 18.54 41.00 25.99
N GLY A 711 17.97 39.82 26.26
CA GLY A 711 18.26 38.61 25.47
C GLY A 711 17.83 38.76 24.00
N LEU A 712 16.62 39.28 23.75
CA LEU A 712 16.13 39.53 22.39
C LEU A 712 16.96 40.59 21.67
N HIS A 713 17.37 41.65 22.37
CA HIS A 713 18.24 42.68 21.80
C HIS A 713 19.57 42.08 21.34
N TYR A 714 20.23 41.27 22.18
CA TYR A 714 21.45 40.58 21.80
C TYR A 714 21.26 39.65 20.59
N LEU A 715 20.16 38.90 20.52
CA LEU A 715 19.85 38.05 19.37
C LEU A 715 19.67 38.90 18.10
N HIS A 716 18.92 39.99 18.18
CA HIS A 716 18.66 40.89 17.05
C HIS A 716 19.95 41.58 16.56
N GLU A 717 20.85 41.99 17.45
CA GLU A 717 22.17 42.53 17.07
C GLU A 717 23.02 41.50 16.30
N ASN A 718 22.90 40.22 16.66
CA ASN A 718 23.55 39.11 15.96
C ASN A 718 22.76 38.62 14.73
N ARG A 719 21.74 39.37 14.29
CA ARG A 719 20.85 39.05 13.14
C ARG A 719 20.13 37.71 13.28
N ILE A 720 19.80 37.32 14.51
CA ILE A 720 19.07 36.09 14.84
C ILE A 720 17.70 36.45 15.37
N VAL A 721 16.65 35.83 14.83
CA VAL A 721 15.29 35.96 15.35
C VAL A 721 14.89 34.62 15.98
N HIS A 722 14.53 34.63 17.26
CA HIS A 722 14.20 33.41 18.03
C HIS A 722 12.98 32.62 17.49
N ARG A 723 12.22 33.16 16.52
CA ARG A 723 10.89 32.72 16.02
C ARG A 723 10.45 31.35 16.55
N ARG A 724 9.61 31.35 17.60
CA ARG A 724 8.85 30.16 17.99
C ARG A 724 7.45 30.49 18.48
N HIS A 725 6.49 29.70 18.02
CA HIS A 725 5.12 29.66 18.49
C HIS A 725 5.09 29.17 19.96
N GLN A 726 4.45 29.93 20.85
CA GLN A 726 4.28 29.78 22.31
C GLN A 726 5.34 30.42 23.23
N VAL A 727 4.84 31.26 24.15
CA VAL A 727 5.54 32.10 25.16
C VAL A 727 6.13 31.29 26.34
N GLY A 728 6.40 29.99 26.18
CA GLY A 728 6.55 29.04 27.29
C GLY A 728 7.96 28.70 27.79
N GLN A 729 9.04 29.32 27.30
CA GLN A 729 10.41 28.80 27.54
C GLN A 729 11.45 29.81 28.04
N TYR A 730 11.05 30.93 28.63
CA TYR A 730 12.00 31.80 29.33
C TYR A 730 12.33 31.20 30.72
N PRO A 731 13.61 30.87 31.01
CA PRO A 731 14.01 30.54 32.38
C PRO A 731 13.92 31.80 33.26
N CYS A 732 13.52 31.63 34.52
CA CYS A 732 13.56 32.71 35.52
C CYS A 732 14.97 32.94 36.06
#